data_AF-A0A3B9MDH9-F1
#
_entry.id   AF-A0A3B9MDH9-F1
#
_cell.length_a   1.000
_cell.length_b   1.000
_cell.length_c   1.000
_cell.angle_alpha   90.00
_cell.angle_beta   90.00
_cell.angle_gamma   90.00
#
_symmetry.space_group_name_H-M   'P 1'
#
loop_
_entity.id
_entity.type
_entity.pdbx_description
1 polymer ?
#
loop_
_entity_poly.entity_id
_entity_poly.type
_entity_poly.pdbx_seq_one_letter_code
_entity_poly.pdbx_strand_id
1 'polypeptide(L)'
;MRCCPRTSSRRAPCRSTSPPARAAPARCSAGPRPTRSRRYAPRCAGTSTTRRSRRIWISAPTTSPWRRLKLRPQMTRRYRPFDPFERGGPFEAREIRIPRPPRRFWVGLGLFGLALVIFFIASPIVWFFTELQWYDSLGFKDVFTTRFSLQVALLIGGFALAFIYLVANVIIALRVRAGPSLRAVGIRRSSIRGATAGAALGGAALVALVLSGGAGTQWQNLAMFQHARPTGITDPVLGQDVSFYLLTLPFLHSVVNWALGLGFLTALLVGFVYAWRGDAFDLNLTPPAIAHLSALLAVFALVLAAWMWLGRYDLLYAHNSDVVWGAAYTDVNARLPIVTFLSGASVVLAGALVVNVWLRRLWLPVTAVLVWVALLLIGQIYPAVVQTAFTTPNAQTYELPYINREIAGTRAAYGLSNVTVSNFTGDQPLTLANVQNDQVTVNNLRLWDFPPLKDTYEQQQTIRTYYTFYDIGIDRYTINNQPTSLEISAREFDFDKLPDAAKNWVNQHLQYTHGYGVAASPVNAVDSQGLPVYVVGDIPPHGQLTITQPAIYFGEVTTGYALAPNTNREFDYPSSPDVYTSYTGTHGVPMTAVNRALWSLKLGDFNLLVSGQVTDKTLMLYRRQIIDRVGELAPFLSFDSSPYVVVVDGRIYWIVDAYTTGATYPYSQTVPFQYGRINYIRNSVKVVIDAYEGTAVFYVVDPRDPIIAAYQATFPTLFTSFDAMPAGLRAHIRVPVDLFNTQVGIYATYHITDPKVFFAREDVWDIPTAQASPGALPTPVSPYYVLFRLPGEQNPEYLLIMPFTPHGKNNLVSWMAVRNDGPQYGQYVSYVLPKDKVIFGPQQVANLINQDPVISRDFTLFHSNGSNVQQGNLLVVPIGDSFLYFEPIYLKATSGSSIPELKKVILADQTQVVYTDTLQQAIDQLVGTSTAPTTTPTTTLTPTQVAQIADLVTQANTHYAAAYADLKNGDLAGFATEMKTVGDLLQQLQRITGTAPTPAGGASPSPGRATPTPSHSP
;
A
#
# COMPACT_ATOMS: atom_id res chain seq x y z
N MET A 1 -21.63 16.09 -59.05
CA MET A 1 -21.25 17.11 -60.07
C MET A 1 -20.07 17.92 -59.55
N ARG A 2 -19.25 18.51 -60.45
CA ARG A 2 -18.37 19.72 -60.32
C ARG A 2 -17.74 20.06 -58.94
N CYS A 3 -16.44 20.39 -58.82
CA CYS A 3 -15.35 20.50 -59.80
C CYS A 3 -13.97 20.44 -59.11
N CYS A 4 -12.93 20.07 -59.88
CA CYS A 4 -11.50 20.30 -59.55
C CYS A 4 -11.08 21.69 -60.14
N PRO A 5 -9.87 22.27 -59.88
CA PRO A 5 -8.61 21.73 -60.42
C PRO A 5 -7.28 22.02 -59.65
N ARG A 6 -6.21 21.29 -60.04
CA ARG A 6 -4.83 21.69 -60.45
C ARG A 6 -4.22 23.05 -60.01
N THR A 7 -2.89 23.28 -59.89
CA THR A 7 -1.69 22.56 -60.41
C THR A 7 -0.41 22.89 -59.61
N SER A 8 0.74 22.28 -59.98
CA SER A 8 2.06 22.37 -59.32
C SER A 8 3.12 23.26 -60.03
N SER A 9 4.31 23.36 -59.40
CA SER A 9 5.62 23.85 -59.93
C SER A 9 5.96 25.35 -59.70
N ARG A 10 7.24 25.80 -59.60
CA ARG A 10 8.56 25.15 -59.81
C ARG A 10 9.75 25.94 -59.17
N ARG A 11 10.90 25.28 -58.90
CA ARG A 11 12.24 25.82 -58.45
C ARG A 11 12.31 26.29 -56.98
N ALA A 12 13.45 26.33 -56.24
CA ALA A 12 14.75 25.61 -56.18
C ALA A 12 15.54 26.15 -54.92
N PRO A 13 16.78 25.72 -54.55
CA PRO A 13 17.17 24.41 -54.00
C PRO A 13 18.00 24.48 -52.66
N CYS A 14 18.35 23.30 -52.10
CA CYS A 14 19.47 22.98 -51.16
C CYS A 14 19.35 23.12 -49.61
N ARG A 15 19.72 22.00 -48.95
CA ARG A 15 20.46 21.80 -47.66
C ARG A 15 19.85 22.14 -46.27
N SER A 16 19.35 21.06 -45.63
CA SER A 16 19.82 20.45 -44.35
C SER A 16 19.56 21.07 -42.95
N THR A 17 19.54 20.14 -41.97
CA THR A 17 19.73 20.26 -40.49
C THR A 17 18.61 20.82 -39.59
N SER A 18 18.44 20.15 -38.44
CA SER A 18 17.58 20.40 -37.26
C SER A 18 18.40 21.06 -36.11
N PRO A 19 17.92 21.27 -34.85
CA PRO A 19 16.58 21.16 -34.22
C PRO A 19 16.11 22.59 -33.74
N PRO A 20 15.93 23.02 -32.45
CA PRO A 20 15.48 22.39 -31.18
C PRO A 20 14.52 23.23 -30.23
N ALA A 21 13.97 22.54 -29.21
CA ALA A 21 13.82 22.95 -27.78
C ALA A 21 12.65 23.85 -27.20
N ARG A 22 12.29 23.48 -25.95
CA ARG A 22 11.89 24.28 -24.75
C ARG A 22 10.48 24.90 -24.53
N ALA A 23 9.80 24.33 -23.51
CA ALA A 23 9.35 24.94 -22.23
C ALA A 23 8.38 26.15 -22.14
N ALA A 24 7.27 25.92 -21.42
CA ALA A 24 6.44 26.78 -20.52
C ALA A 24 6.43 28.32 -20.62
N PRO A 25 5.22 28.92 -20.53
CA PRO A 25 4.96 29.93 -19.48
C PRO A 25 3.54 29.83 -18.85
N ALA A 26 3.19 30.73 -17.93
CA ALA A 26 1.85 30.85 -17.33
C ALA A 26 1.51 32.30 -16.91
N ARG A 27 0.25 32.77 -17.10
CA ARG A 27 -0.52 33.67 -16.17
C ARG A 27 -1.85 34.28 -16.71
N CYS A 28 -2.79 34.44 -15.77
CA CYS A 28 -3.71 35.59 -15.52
C CYS A 28 -5.15 35.71 -16.08
N SER A 29 -5.98 36.39 -15.25
CA SER A 29 -7.36 36.93 -15.42
C SER A 29 -8.52 35.91 -15.35
N ALA A 30 -9.70 36.21 -14.78
CA ALA A 30 -10.25 37.45 -14.18
C ALA A 30 -11.16 37.20 -12.93
N GLY A 31 -11.64 38.27 -12.25
CA GLY A 31 -12.66 38.23 -11.16
C GLY A 31 -14.11 38.42 -11.67
N PRO A 32 -15.09 39.03 -10.93
CA PRO A 32 -14.97 39.82 -9.68
C PRO A 32 -16.17 39.78 -8.65
N ARG A 33 -15.98 40.39 -7.46
CA ARG A 33 -16.87 41.33 -6.68
C ARG A 33 -16.98 41.11 -5.13
N PRO A 34 -17.34 42.15 -4.33
CA PRO A 34 -17.26 42.11 -2.85
C PRO A 34 -18.52 42.63 -2.08
N THR A 35 -18.51 42.54 -0.74
CA THR A 35 -19.25 43.42 0.18
C THR A 35 -18.43 43.77 1.43
N ARG A 36 -18.79 44.86 2.14
CA ARG A 36 -18.09 45.38 3.33
C ARG A 36 -19.04 46.24 4.17
N SER A 37 -19.11 46.03 5.48
CA SER A 37 -19.93 46.81 6.42
C SER A 37 -19.09 47.71 7.34
N ARG A 38 -19.76 48.70 7.98
CA ARG A 38 -19.22 49.63 9.00
C ARG A 38 -19.78 49.18 10.40
N ARG A 39 -19.57 49.83 11.56
CA ARG A 39 -19.27 51.24 11.90
C ARG A 39 -18.92 51.40 13.41
N TYR A 40 -18.45 52.60 13.77
CA TYR A 40 -18.41 53.24 15.12
C TYR A 40 -17.31 52.89 16.15
N ALA A 41 -17.01 53.94 16.93
CA ALA A 41 -16.26 54.04 18.20
C ALA A 41 -16.90 55.21 19.00
N PRO A 42 -16.69 55.33 20.33
CA PRO A 42 -16.07 56.60 20.81
C PRO A 42 -15.32 56.56 22.17
N ARG A 43 -14.37 57.50 22.34
CA ARG A 43 -13.98 58.19 23.62
C ARG A 43 -13.42 57.34 24.79
N CYS A 44 -12.89 57.91 25.89
CA CYS A 44 -11.88 58.98 26.06
C CYS A 44 -11.41 59.00 27.53
N ALA A 45 -10.11 59.03 27.80
CA ALA A 45 -9.53 59.41 29.10
C ALA A 45 -8.03 59.74 28.93
N GLY A 46 -7.45 60.57 29.81
CA GLY A 46 -6.00 60.79 29.87
C GLY A 46 -5.57 62.03 30.65
N THR A 47 -4.29 62.07 31.03
CA THR A 47 -3.63 63.24 31.64
C THR A 47 -2.12 63.23 31.39
N SER A 48 -1.61 64.41 31.02
CA SER A 48 -0.35 65.10 31.38
C SER A 48 0.76 64.36 32.19
N THR A 49 2.05 64.75 32.13
CA THR A 49 2.59 66.11 31.85
C THR A 49 4.01 66.11 31.20
N THR A 50 4.64 67.28 31.06
CA THR A 50 5.68 67.61 30.05
C THR A 50 7.15 67.67 30.51
N ARG A 51 8.00 67.39 29.52
CA ARG A 51 9.42 67.78 29.29
C ARG A 51 9.99 69.05 29.99
N ARG A 52 11.29 68.94 30.33
CA ARG A 52 12.42 69.90 30.11
C ARG A 52 12.66 71.16 31.00
N SER A 53 13.62 70.99 31.94
CA SER A 53 15.01 71.53 31.86
C SER A 53 15.45 72.92 32.43
N ARG A 54 16.72 72.92 32.90
CA ARG A 54 17.79 73.97 32.92
C ARG A 54 18.12 74.77 34.20
N ARG A 55 19.44 75.06 34.32
CA ARG A 55 20.23 75.89 35.29
C ARG A 55 20.45 75.21 36.67
N ILE A 56 21.64 75.11 37.31
CA ILE A 56 22.94 75.85 37.39
C ILE A 56 23.07 76.64 38.72
N TRP A 57 24.32 76.81 39.22
CA TRP A 57 24.80 77.39 40.50
C TRP A 57 24.85 76.43 41.71
N ILE A 58 25.69 76.62 42.75
CA ILE A 58 27.17 76.75 42.84
C ILE A 58 27.57 76.60 44.34
N SER A 59 28.81 76.15 44.64
CA SER A 59 29.51 76.14 45.96
C SER A 59 28.85 75.57 47.24
N ALA A 60 29.40 74.45 47.75
CA ALA A 60 30.12 74.22 49.04
C ALA A 60 29.78 75.04 50.34
N PRO A 61 30.20 74.64 51.59
CA PRO A 61 31.19 73.60 51.98
C PRO A 61 30.84 72.76 53.25
N THR A 62 31.83 72.00 53.79
CA THR A 62 31.95 71.41 55.16
C THR A 62 30.93 70.33 55.59
N THR A 63 31.30 69.19 56.18
CA THR A 63 32.12 68.98 57.40
C THR A 63 32.85 67.60 57.42
N SER A 64 33.64 67.34 58.48
CA SER A 64 34.30 66.05 58.85
C SER A 64 33.76 65.58 60.23
N PRO A 65 34.29 64.60 61.01
CA PRO A 65 35.54 63.79 60.97
C PRO A 65 35.24 62.25 61.09
N TRP A 66 36.12 61.28 61.42
CA TRP A 66 37.39 61.18 62.17
C TRP A 66 38.24 59.94 61.77
N ARG A 67 39.57 60.04 61.95
CA ARG A 67 40.59 59.01 62.34
C ARG A 67 40.61 57.63 61.63
N ARG A 68 41.76 56.99 61.40
CA ARG A 68 43.00 56.98 62.22
C ARG A 68 44.26 56.74 61.37
N LEU A 69 45.39 57.29 61.80
CA LEU A 69 46.72 57.12 61.18
C LEU A 69 47.25 55.67 61.24
N LYS A 70 48.03 55.28 60.23
CA LYS A 70 49.38 54.70 60.41
C LYS A 70 50.28 55.03 59.21
N LEU A 71 51.59 54.84 59.36
CA LEU A 71 52.63 55.54 58.60
C LEU A 71 53.14 54.78 57.35
N ARG A 72 53.90 55.51 56.51
CA ARG A 72 54.63 55.02 55.32
C ARG A 72 55.86 54.16 55.73
N PRO A 73 56.55 53.48 54.79
CA PRO A 73 57.56 54.19 53.97
C PRO A 73 57.24 54.20 52.46
N GLN A 74 57.95 55.06 51.71
CA GLN A 74 58.00 55.05 50.25
C GLN A 74 59.36 54.51 49.79
N MET A 75 59.44 54.01 48.55
CA MET A 75 60.68 54.12 47.79
C MET A 75 60.43 54.31 46.29
N THR A 76 61.30 55.12 45.67
CA THR A 76 61.60 55.26 44.22
C THR A 76 60.45 55.41 43.20
N ARG A 77 60.35 56.61 42.62
CA ARG A 77 59.80 56.83 41.26
C ARG A 77 60.71 56.20 40.20
N ARG A 78 60.13 55.79 39.06
CA ARG A 78 60.72 55.98 37.72
C ARG A 78 59.67 56.51 36.74
N TYR A 79 60.12 57.09 35.63
CA TYR A 79 59.29 57.87 34.69
C TYR A 79 58.79 57.01 33.51
N ARG A 80 57.83 57.53 32.74
CA ARG A 80 57.23 56.84 31.58
C ARG A 80 58.08 57.01 30.30
N PRO A 81 57.92 56.11 29.31
CA PRO A 81 57.93 56.46 27.89
C PRO A 81 56.56 56.96 27.40
N PHE A 82 56.52 57.53 26.20
CA PHE A 82 55.33 58.13 25.58
C PHE A 82 55.06 57.41 24.26
N ASP A 83 53.81 57.03 23.99
CA ASP A 83 53.41 56.35 22.74
C ASP A 83 52.13 57.03 22.19
N PRO A 84 52.14 57.62 20.98
CA PRO A 84 51.16 58.64 20.59
C PRO A 84 49.93 58.14 19.80
N PHE A 85 49.60 56.85 19.82
CA PHE A 85 48.70 56.25 18.80
C PHE A 85 47.27 55.82 19.21
N GLU A 86 46.83 55.98 20.46
CA GLU A 86 45.42 55.71 20.82
C GLU A 86 44.51 56.94 20.69
N ARG A 87 44.12 57.26 19.45
CA ARG A 87 42.94 58.08 19.17
C ARG A 87 41.68 57.20 19.20
N GLY A 88 40.84 57.35 20.21
CA GLY A 88 39.56 56.64 20.28
C GLY A 88 38.63 56.99 19.10
N GLY A 89 38.26 55.98 18.31
CA GLY A 89 37.19 56.07 17.31
C GLY A 89 35.81 55.84 17.93
N PRO A 90 34.70 56.23 17.28
CA PRO A 90 33.34 56.22 17.85
C PRO A 90 32.69 54.81 17.93
N PHE A 91 33.49 53.75 18.01
CA PHE A 91 33.06 52.36 18.09
C PHE A 91 33.76 51.62 19.24
N GLU A 92 33.59 52.10 20.47
CA GLU A 92 33.84 51.27 21.64
C GLU A 92 32.92 50.05 21.60
N ALA A 93 33.50 48.87 21.39
CA ALA A 93 32.79 47.59 21.50
C ALA A 93 32.45 47.34 22.98
N ARG A 94 31.32 47.89 23.43
CA ARG A 94 30.79 47.77 24.79
C ARG A 94 30.77 46.30 25.21
N GLU A 95 31.61 45.90 26.17
CA GLU A 95 31.72 44.51 26.62
C GLU A 95 30.35 43.92 26.97
N ILE A 96 29.82 43.06 26.11
CA ILE A 96 28.66 42.24 26.44
C ILE A 96 29.17 41.13 27.36
N ARG A 97 29.27 41.45 28.65
CA ARG A 97 29.57 40.47 29.70
C ARG A 97 28.39 39.51 29.84
N ILE A 98 28.41 38.46 29.03
CA ILE A 98 27.50 37.32 29.17
C ILE A 98 27.62 36.82 30.62
N PRO A 99 26.54 36.90 31.43
CA PRO A 99 26.63 36.52 32.84
C PRO A 99 26.92 35.02 32.93
N ARG A 100 27.99 34.66 33.64
CA ARG A 100 28.33 33.24 33.86
C ARG A 100 27.17 32.58 34.61
N PRO A 101 26.53 31.53 34.06
CA PRO A 101 25.35 30.94 34.70
C PRO A 101 25.71 30.38 36.09
N PRO A 102 24.84 30.57 37.10
CA PRO A 102 25.15 30.23 38.49
C PRO A 102 25.36 28.72 38.65
N ARG A 103 26.09 28.28 39.69
CA ARG A 103 26.33 26.84 39.95
C ARG A 103 25.05 25.99 39.95
N ARG A 104 23.91 26.55 40.38
CA ARG A 104 22.59 25.89 40.34
C ARG A 104 22.12 25.53 38.91
N PHE A 105 22.46 26.32 37.90
CA PHE A 105 22.18 26.01 36.49
C PHE A 105 22.95 24.77 36.04
N TRP A 106 24.25 24.68 36.37
CA TRP A 106 25.07 23.50 36.03
C TRP A 106 24.64 22.25 36.81
N VAL A 107 24.17 22.37 38.05
CA VAL A 107 23.57 21.25 38.79
C VAL A 107 22.25 20.82 38.15
N GLY A 108 21.37 21.76 37.77
CA GLY A 108 20.13 21.45 37.06
C GLY A 108 20.37 20.79 35.70
N LEU A 109 21.34 21.29 34.93
CA LEU A 109 21.75 20.71 33.65
C LEU A 109 22.39 19.31 33.83
N GLY A 110 23.14 19.10 34.91
CA GLY A 110 23.70 17.79 35.27
C GLY A 110 22.62 16.77 35.67
N LEU A 111 21.62 17.20 36.45
CA LEU A 111 20.46 16.36 36.79
C LEU A 111 19.57 16.06 35.59
N PHE A 112 19.34 17.05 34.71
CA PHE A 112 18.65 16.84 33.44
C PHE A 112 19.41 15.88 32.53
N GLY A 113 20.72 16.05 32.39
CA GLY A 113 21.59 15.14 31.64
C GLY A 113 21.60 13.71 32.22
N LEU A 114 21.60 13.57 33.55
CA LEU A 114 21.49 12.27 34.22
C LEU A 114 20.12 11.62 33.99
N ALA A 115 19.03 12.37 34.13
CA ALA A 115 17.68 11.86 33.87
C ALA A 115 17.52 11.45 32.39
N LEU A 116 18.09 12.21 31.47
CA LEU A 116 18.13 11.90 30.04
C LEU A 116 18.95 10.64 29.76
N VAL A 117 20.14 10.48 30.36
CA VAL A 117 20.94 9.24 30.27
C VAL A 117 20.18 8.03 30.85
N ILE A 118 19.52 8.18 32.01
CA ILE A 118 18.69 7.13 32.60
C ILE A 118 17.53 6.75 31.67
N PHE A 119 16.85 7.73 31.07
CA PHE A 119 15.76 7.49 30.11
C PHE A 119 16.24 6.72 28.87
N PHE A 120 17.35 7.15 28.26
CA PHE A 120 17.95 6.48 27.08
C PHE A 120 18.50 5.08 27.37
N ILE A 121 18.86 4.76 28.62
CA ILE A 121 19.26 3.40 29.04
C ILE A 121 18.04 2.55 29.41
N ALA A 122 17.05 3.12 30.11
CA ALA A 122 15.87 2.39 30.58
C ALA A 122 14.92 2.02 29.44
N SER A 123 14.72 2.89 28.44
CA SER A 123 13.77 2.65 27.34
C SER A 123 14.08 1.36 26.55
N PRO A 124 15.32 1.09 26.08
CA PRO A 124 15.66 -0.19 25.44
C PRO A 124 15.47 -1.42 26.34
N ILE A 125 15.68 -1.28 27.65
CA ILE A 125 15.52 -2.37 28.62
C ILE A 125 14.03 -2.69 28.85
N VAL A 126 13.19 -1.66 29.02
CA VAL A 126 11.73 -1.80 29.13
C VAL A 126 11.14 -2.37 27.83
N TRP A 127 11.60 -1.91 26.67
CA TRP A 127 11.23 -2.48 25.38
C TRP A 127 11.59 -3.97 25.32
N PHE A 128 12.86 -4.33 25.57
CA PHE A 128 13.31 -5.72 25.52
C PHE A 128 12.48 -6.65 26.41
N PHE A 129 12.24 -6.29 27.68
CA PHE A 129 11.47 -7.14 28.59
C PHE A 129 9.99 -7.22 28.22
N THR A 130 9.36 -6.13 27.76
CA THR A 130 7.94 -6.17 27.40
C THR A 130 7.68 -6.83 26.04
N GLU A 131 8.60 -6.73 25.07
CA GLU A 131 8.54 -7.58 23.87
C GLU A 131 8.75 -9.05 24.23
N LEU A 132 9.81 -9.39 24.98
CA LEU A 132 10.08 -10.75 25.41
C LEU A 132 8.86 -11.39 26.10
N GLN A 133 8.19 -10.65 26.99
CA GLN A 133 6.95 -11.09 27.64
C GLN A 133 5.80 -11.35 26.67
N TRP A 134 5.59 -10.49 25.66
CA TRP A 134 4.53 -10.66 24.67
C TRP A 134 4.77 -11.90 23.80
N TYR A 135 6.00 -12.11 23.34
CA TYR A 135 6.38 -13.33 22.61
C TYR A 135 6.27 -14.60 23.49
N ASP A 136 6.70 -14.56 24.76
CA ASP A 136 6.56 -15.68 25.71
C ASP A 136 5.08 -16.03 25.94
N SER A 137 4.20 -15.02 26.03
CA SER A 137 2.74 -15.21 26.19
C SER A 137 2.01 -15.79 24.97
N LEU A 138 2.72 -15.95 23.84
CA LEU A 138 2.26 -16.59 22.61
C LEU A 138 3.08 -17.84 22.25
N GLY A 139 4.03 -18.27 23.10
CA GLY A 139 4.94 -19.38 22.83
C GLY A 139 6.12 -19.07 21.88
N PHE A 140 6.17 -17.88 21.28
CA PHE A 140 7.16 -17.50 20.26
C PHE A 140 8.45 -16.83 20.81
N LYS A 141 8.74 -17.01 22.10
CA LYS A 141 9.95 -16.48 22.76
C LYS A 141 11.25 -16.71 21.99
N ASP A 142 11.42 -17.93 21.47
CA ASP A 142 12.62 -18.32 20.73
C ASP A 142 12.80 -17.53 19.42
N VAL A 143 11.69 -17.08 18.80
CA VAL A 143 11.70 -16.22 17.61
C VAL A 143 12.28 -14.86 17.96
N PHE A 144 11.79 -14.24 19.05
CA PHE A 144 12.31 -12.95 19.53
C PHE A 144 13.77 -13.05 19.97
N THR A 145 14.14 -14.05 20.77
CA THR A 145 15.53 -14.18 21.25
C THR A 145 16.51 -14.54 20.14
N THR A 146 16.10 -15.33 19.15
CA THR A 146 16.94 -15.62 17.95
C THR A 146 17.10 -14.36 17.09
N ARG A 147 16.00 -13.68 16.76
CA ARG A 147 16.02 -12.41 16.01
C ARG A 147 16.91 -11.36 16.70
N PHE A 148 16.74 -11.17 18.00
CA PHE A 148 17.51 -10.22 18.81
C PHE A 148 18.97 -10.63 18.93
N SER A 149 19.29 -11.92 19.09
CA SER A 149 20.68 -12.38 19.21
C SER A 149 21.46 -12.19 17.89
N LEU A 150 20.85 -12.43 16.73
CA LEU A 150 21.45 -12.13 15.42
C LEU A 150 21.71 -10.64 15.22
N GLN A 151 20.72 -9.78 15.56
CA GLN A 151 20.86 -8.33 15.51
C GLN A 151 21.99 -7.83 16.43
N VAL A 152 22.04 -8.32 17.68
CA VAL A 152 23.07 -7.95 18.66
C VAL A 152 24.44 -8.50 18.30
N ALA A 153 24.53 -9.70 17.73
CA ALA A 153 25.79 -10.27 17.24
C ALA A 153 26.37 -9.44 16.08
N LEU A 154 25.55 -9.02 15.12
CA LEU A 154 25.96 -8.12 14.03
C LEU A 154 26.34 -6.73 14.55
N LEU A 155 25.57 -6.18 15.50
CA LEU A 155 25.85 -4.89 16.14
C LEU A 155 27.20 -4.93 16.87
N ILE A 156 27.39 -5.87 17.82
CA ILE A 156 28.61 -5.97 18.63
C ILE A 156 29.80 -6.38 17.75
N GLY A 157 29.65 -7.34 16.85
CA GLY A 157 30.70 -7.78 15.94
C GLY A 157 31.15 -6.66 15.00
N GLY A 158 30.20 -5.98 14.35
CA GLY A 158 30.46 -4.81 13.52
C GLY A 158 31.11 -3.68 14.31
N PHE A 159 30.61 -3.38 15.52
CA PHE A 159 31.23 -2.38 16.40
C PHE A 159 32.68 -2.73 16.73
N ALA A 160 32.94 -3.96 17.18
CA ALA A 160 34.28 -4.39 17.58
C ALA A 160 35.27 -4.32 16.40
N LEU A 161 34.87 -4.86 15.23
CA LEU A 161 35.70 -4.82 14.02
C LEU A 161 35.98 -3.38 13.55
N ALA A 162 34.95 -2.55 13.45
CA ALA A 162 35.10 -1.15 13.05
C ALA A 162 35.94 -0.36 14.07
N PHE A 163 35.65 -0.50 15.36
CA PHE A 163 36.33 0.23 16.44
C PHE A 163 37.80 -0.15 16.53
N ILE A 164 38.14 -1.44 16.51
CA ILE A 164 39.54 -1.90 16.52
C ILE A 164 40.29 -1.36 15.30
N TYR A 165 39.70 -1.43 14.10
CA TYR A 165 40.30 -0.91 12.87
C TYR A 165 40.49 0.62 12.91
N LEU A 166 39.46 1.38 13.29
CA LEU A 166 39.51 2.84 13.38
C LEU A 166 40.51 3.29 14.45
N VAL A 167 40.50 2.67 15.64
CA VAL A 167 41.43 3.02 16.74
C VAL A 167 42.87 2.67 16.37
N ALA A 168 43.13 1.54 15.72
CA ALA A 168 44.47 1.21 15.23
C ALA A 168 45.00 2.28 14.26
N ASN A 169 44.21 2.64 13.25
CA ASN A 169 44.59 3.65 12.26
C ASN A 169 44.69 5.07 12.86
N VAL A 170 43.82 5.46 13.80
CA VAL A 170 43.93 6.72 14.56
C VAL A 170 45.19 6.74 15.43
N ILE A 171 45.54 5.65 16.10
CA ILE A 171 46.78 5.55 16.89
C ILE A 171 48.01 5.66 15.97
N ILE A 172 48.00 5.05 14.78
CA ILE A 172 49.07 5.22 13.78
C ILE A 172 49.15 6.68 13.34
N ALA A 173 48.02 7.31 13.00
CA ALA A 173 47.96 8.72 12.59
C ALA A 173 48.49 9.68 13.68
N LEU A 174 48.17 9.42 14.96
CA LEU A 174 48.67 10.20 16.10
C LEU A 174 50.17 9.97 16.38
N ARG A 175 50.68 8.75 16.19
CA ARG A 175 52.11 8.40 16.32
C ARG A 175 52.96 8.98 15.19
N VAL A 176 52.45 9.01 13.97
CA VAL A 176 53.08 9.72 12.84
C VAL A 176 53.20 11.20 13.19
N ARG A 177 54.39 11.77 13.02
CA ARG A 177 54.68 13.17 13.34
C ARG A 177 54.52 14.03 12.08
N ALA A 178 53.51 14.90 12.08
CA ALA A 178 53.39 15.99 11.13
C ALA A 178 54.26 17.19 11.57
N GLY A 179 54.71 18.01 10.61
CA GLY A 179 55.38 19.29 10.87
C GLY A 179 56.89 19.23 11.20
N PRO A 180 57.76 19.89 10.41
CA PRO A 180 59.12 20.26 10.83
C PRO A 180 59.14 21.46 11.79
N SER A 181 58.13 22.35 11.68
CA SER A 181 57.97 23.63 12.39
C SER A 181 58.29 23.59 13.89
N LEU A 182 57.67 22.65 14.62
CA LEU A 182 57.84 22.50 16.07
C LEU A 182 59.27 22.12 16.51
N ARG A 183 60.18 21.75 15.59
CA ARG A 183 61.60 21.56 15.92
C ARG A 183 62.30 22.87 16.28
N ALA A 184 61.89 24.00 15.70
CA ALA A 184 62.54 25.30 15.91
C ALA A 184 62.34 25.86 17.34
N VAL A 185 61.32 25.38 18.07
CA VAL A 185 60.90 25.91 19.38
C VAL A 185 60.95 24.85 20.49
N GLY A 186 61.37 23.62 20.19
CA GLY A 186 61.63 22.56 21.20
C GLY A 186 60.43 21.99 21.95
N ILE A 187 59.20 22.43 21.67
CA ILE A 187 58.00 22.09 22.46
C ILE A 187 57.57 20.63 22.26
N ARG A 188 58.00 19.74 23.16
CA ARG A 188 57.61 18.33 23.20
C ARG A 188 56.16 18.11 23.72
N ARG A 189 55.13 18.51 22.96
CA ARG A 189 53.74 18.10 23.26
C ARG A 189 53.55 16.59 23.05
N SER A 190 53.13 15.88 24.09
CA SER A 190 52.87 14.42 24.06
C SER A 190 51.54 14.11 23.36
N SER A 191 51.56 14.06 22.02
CA SER A 191 50.37 14.01 21.15
C SER A 191 49.37 12.86 21.37
N ILE A 192 49.66 11.88 22.22
CA ILE A 192 48.78 10.76 22.58
C ILE A 192 47.89 11.10 23.80
N ARG A 193 48.26 12.10 24.62
CA ARG A 193 47.53 12.54 25.83
C ARG A 193 46.88 13.93 25.68
N GLY A 194 46.76 14.45 24.46
CA GLY A 194 46.13 15.73 24.17
C GLY A 194 44.63 15.61 23.86
N ALA A 195 43.88 16.72 23.99
CA ALA A 195 42.46 16.77 23.67
C ALA A 195 42.13 16.31 22.23
N THR A 196 43.04 16.53 21.28
CA THR A 196 42.92 16.04 19.89
C THR A 196 42.96 14.52 19.77
N ALA A 197 43.70 13.82 20.64
CA ALA A 197 43.68 12.35 20.69
C ALA A 197 42.36 11.84 21.27
N GLY A 198 41.84 12.48 22.32
CA GLY A 198 40.52 12.20 22.86
C GLY A 198 39.40 12.42 21.83
N ALA A 199 39.44 13.54 21.11
CA ALA A 199 38.49 13.84 20.04
C ALA A 199 38.57 12.83 18.87
N ALA A 200 39.77 12.44 18.44
CA ALA A 200 39.95 11.46 17.37
C ALA A 200 39.49 10.04 17.76
N LEU A 201 39.72 9.63 19.02
CA LEU A 201 39.21 8.35 19.55
C LEU A 201 37.69 8.38 19.79
N GLY A 202 37.13 9.52 20.21
CA GLY A 202 35.68 9.72 20.27
C GLY A 202 35.04 9.69 18.89
N GLY A 203 35.68 10.28 17.88
CA GLY A 203 35.28 10.18 16.47
C GLY A 203 35.34 8.75 15.95
N ALA A 204 36.38 7.98 16.29
CA ALA A 204 36.46 6.55 15.96
C ALA A 204 35.33 5.74 16.61
N ALA A 205 35.01 6.00 17.89
CA ALA A 205 33.88 5.37 18.57
C ALA A 205 32.53 5.71 17.93
N LEU A 206 32.31 6.98 17.56
CA LEU A 206 31.09 7.44 16.90
C LEU A 206 30.92 6.81 15.50
N VAL A 207 31.97 6.78 14.69
CA VAL A 207 31.96 6.14 13.36
C VAL A 207 31.71 4.63 13.49
N ALA A 208 32.35 3.95 14.45
CA ALA A 208 32.10 2.54 14.72
C ALA A 208 30.65 2.27 15.16
N LEU A 209 30.06 3.14 15.97
CA LEU A 209 28.66 3.04 16.41
C LEU A 209 27.67 3.21 15.25
N VAL A 210 27.91 4.19 14.36
CA VAL A 210 27.08 4.41 13.17
C VAL A 210 27.15 3.21 12.21
N LEU A 211 28.34 2.70 11.94
CA LEU A 211 28.53 1.51 11.09
C LEU A 211 27.97 0.23 11.74
N SER A 212 28.03 0.12 13.06
CA SER A 212 27.45 -0.98 13.85
C SER A 212 25.93 -1.03 13.76
N GLY A 213 25.25 0.11 13.90
CA GLY A 213 23.79 0.20 13.73
C GLY A 213 23.35 -0.23 12.33
N GLY A 214 24.11 0.15 11.30
CA GLY A 214 23.89 -0.32 9.92
C GLY A 214 24.13 -1.82 9.70
N ALA A 215 25.00 -2.46 10.49
CA ALA A 215 25.22 -3.91 10.44
C ALA A 215 24.06 -4.68 11.10
N GLY A 216 23.55 -4.20 12.24
CA GLY A 216 22.48 -4.85 13.00
C GLY A 216 21.16 -5.07 12.23
N THR A 217 20.87 -4.24 11.23
CA THR A 217 19.68 -4.40 10.37
C THR A 217 19.80 -5.57 9.40
N GLN A 218 21.01 -6.07 9.12
CA GLN A 218 21.29 -7.08 8.09
C GLN A 218 21.06 -8.53 8.59
N TRP A 219 20.34 -8.70 9.70
CA TRP A 219 20.12 -9.99 10.36
C TRP A 219 19.35 -11.00 9.51
N GLN A 220 18.43 -10.55 8.65
CA GLN A 220 17.72 -11.41 7.69
C GLN A 220 18.68 -12.01 6.65
N ASN A 221 19.55 -11.17 6.08
CA ASN A 221 20.58 -11.61 5.14
C ASN A 221 21.55 -12.60 5.82
N LEU A 222 21.92 -12.37 7.09
CA LEU A 222 22.75 -13.32 7.85
C LEU A 222 22.04 -14.66 8.06
N ALA A 223 20.76 -14.66 8.45
CA ALA A 223 19.98 -15.89 8.65
C ALA A 223 19.85 -16.71 7.36
N MET A 224 19.49 -16.04 6.25
CA MET A 224 19.42 -16.69 4.93
C MET A 224 20.78 -17.24 4.50
N PHE A 225 21.88 -16.51 4.73
CA PHE A 225 23.24 -16.96 4.44
C PHE A 225 23.66 -18.18 5.28
N GLN A 226 23.34 -18.19 6.59
CA GLN A 226 23.67 -19.27 7.51
C GLN A 226 22.90 -20.58 7.21
N HIS A 227 21.71 -20.46 6.63
CA HIS A 227 20.82 -21.60 6.34
C HIS A 227 20.59 -21.84 4.84
N ALA A 228 21.46 -21.29 3.98
CA ALA A 228 21.35 -21.43 2.53
C ALA A 228 21.44 -22.90 2.08
N ARG A 229 20.50 -23.32 1.23
CA ARG A 229 20.45 -24.67 0.63
C ARG A 229 20.30 -24.56 -0.89
N PRO A 230 21.01 -25.35 -1.71
CA PRO A 230 20.84 -25.38 -3.16
C PRO A 230 19.39 -25.68 -3.57
N THR A 231 18.91 -25.00 -4.60
CA THR A 231 17.62 -25.29 -5.26
C THR A 231 17.74 -26.42 -6.29
N GLY A 232 18.95 -26.69 -6.79
CA GLY A 232 19.20 -27.55 -7.94
C GLY A 232 19.06 -26.83 -9.30
N ILE A 233 18.73 -25.53 -9.29
CA ILE A 233 18.59 -24.71 -10.50
C ILE A 233 19.81 -23.80 -10.62
N THR A 234 20.66 -24.03 -11.63
CA THR A 234 21.89 -23.26 -11.87
C THR A 234 21.75 -22.24 -12.99
N ASP A 235 22.35 -21.07 -12.83
CA ASP A 235 22.42 -20.03 -13.86
C ASP A 235 23.35 -20.46 -15.03
N PRO A 236 23.00 -20.19 -16.30
CA PRO A 236 23.76 -20.61 -17.49
C PRO A 236 24.88 -19.66 -17.92
N VAL A 237 25.28 -18.67 -17.10
CA VAL A 237 26.35 -17.70 -17.39
C VAL A 237 27.51 -17.78 -16.39
N LEU A 238 27.22 -17.98 -15.10
CA LEU A 238 28.19 -18.00 -14.00
C LEU A 238 28.20 -19.32 -13.19
N GLY A 239 27.31 -20.26 -13.51
CA GLY A 239 27.24 -21.60 -12.93
C GLY A 239 26.85 -21.64 -11.45
N GLN A 240 26.20 -20.61 -10.91
CA GLN A 240 25.76 -20.56 -9.52
C GLN A 240 24.31 -21.03 -9.38
N ASP A 241 23.98 -21.67 -8.26
CA ASP A 241 22.59 -22.03 -7.93
C ASP A 241 21.75 -20.78 -7.62
N VAL A 242 20.45 -20.78 -7.94
CA VAL A 242 19.50 -19.71 -7.56
C VAL A 242 19.56 -19.38 -6.05
N SER A 243 19.87 -20.35 -5.19
CA SER A 243 20.08 -20.15 -3.76
C SER A 243 21.23 -19.20 -3.43
N PHE A 244 22.26 -19.13 -4.29
CA PHE A 244 23.34 -18.16 -4.15
C PHE A 244 22.77 -16.74 -4.30
N TYR A 245 21.99 -16.48 -5.35
CA TYR A 245 21.42 -15.16 -5.61
C TYR A 245 20.39 -14.72 -4.57
N LEU A 246 19.51 -15.62 -4.14
CA LEU A 246 18.46 -15.30 -3.16
C LEU A 246 18.98 -15.22 -1.73
N LEU A 247 19.82 -16.17 -1.30
CA LEU A 247 20.14 -16.36 0.13
C LEU A 247 21.56 -15.92 0.52
N THR A 248 22.53 -15.99 -0.41
CA THR A 248 23.96 -15.79 -0.11
C THR A 248 24.44 -14.40 -0.52
N LEU A 249 24.19 -14.03 -1.77
CA LEU A 249 24.66 -12.81 -2.42
C LEU A 249 24.23 -11.52 -1.68
N PRO A 250 22.98 -11.37 -1.16
CA PRO A 250 22.60 -10.17 -0.42
C PRO A 250 23.46 -9.93 0.82
N PHE A 251 23.83 -10.99 1.56
CA PHE A 251 24.73 -10.87 2.72
C PHE A 251 26.15 -10.50 2.31
N LEU A 252 26.66 -11.05 1.21
CA LEU A 252 27.98 -10.70 0.70
C LEU A 252 28.04 -9.21 0.28
N HIS A 253 26.98 -8.68 -0.35
CA HIS A 253 26.87 -7.23 -0.58
C HIS A 253 26.78 -6.45 0.73
N SER A 254 26.00 -6.88 1.72
CA SER A 254 25.94 -6.23 3.05
C SER A 254 27.33 -6.09 3.67
N VAL A 255 28.12 -7.18 3.69
CA VAL A 255 29.48 -7.21 4.24
C VAL A 255 30.44 -6.30 3.46
N VAL A 256 30.43 -6.35 2.13
CA VAL A 256 31.38 -5.55 1.33
C VAL A 256 31.00 -4.06 1.29
N ASN A 257 29.71 -3.72 1.22
CA ASN A 257 29.23 -2.33 1.32
C ASN A 257 29.56 -1.73 2.69
N TRP A 258 29.42 -2.52 3.77
CA TRP A 258 29.83 -2.12 5.11
C TRP A 258 31.36 -1.88 5.20
N ALA A 259 32.16 -2.76 4.61
CA ALA A 259 33.62 -2.63 4.56
C ALA A 259 34.08 -1.42 3.71
N LEU A 260 33.39 -1.10 2.60
CA LEU A 260 33.61 0.14 1.84
C LEU A 260 33.31 1.38 2.69
N GLY A 261 32.18 1.38 3.41
CA GLY A 261 31.83 2.44 4.36
C GLY A 261 32.88 2.63 5.46
N LEU A 262 33.34 1.53 6.07
CA LEU A 262 34.42 1.55 7.05
C LEU A 262 35.73 2.10 6.46
N GLY A 263 36.15 1.64 5.28
CA GLY A 263 37.36 2.11 4.62
C GLY A 263 37.31 3.60 4.27
N PHE A 264 36.19 4.07 3.70
CA PHE A 264 35.97 5.47 3.34
C PHE A 264 35.94 6.39 4.57
N LEU A 265 35.17 6.04 5.61
CA LEU A 265 35.10 6.84 6.84
C LEU A 265 36.43 6.81 7.62
N THR A 266 37.19 5.71 7.57
CA THR A 266 38.56 5.66 8.11
C THR A 266 39.49 6.61 7.36
N ALA A 267 39.44 6.62 6.01
CA ALA A 267 40.25 7.51 5.20
C ALA A 267 39.93 8.99 5.46
N LEU A 268 38.64 9.35 5.61
CA LEU A 268 38.22 10.70 6.01
C LEU A 268 38.70 11.06 7.42
N LEU A 269 38.51 10.19 8.41
CA LEU A 269 38.92 10.44 9.80
C LEU A 269 40.43 10.60 9.93
N VAL A 270 41.21 9.73 9.28
CA VAL A 270 42.69 9.82 9.27
C VAL A 270 43.17 11.03 8.47
N GLY A 271 42.54 11.34 7.34
CA GLY A 271 42.80 12.55 6.56
C GLY A 271 42.58 13.83 7.37
N PHE A 272 41.47 13.91 8.09
CA PHE A 272 41.18 15.01 9.01
C PHE A 272 42.20 15.09 10.15
N VAL A 273 42.57 13.97 10.77
CA VAL A 273 43.60 13.92 11.83
C VAL A 273 44.98 14.37 11.31
N TYR A 274 45.30 14.18 10.03
CA TYR A 274 46.51 14.75 9.43
C TYR A 274 46.37 16.24 9.10
N ALA A 275 45.25 16.67 8.50
CA ALA A 275 45.00 18.07 8.16
C ALA A 275 44.99 18.97 9.41
N TRP A 276 44.30 18.55 10.48
CA TRP A 276 44.25 19.24 11.78
C TRP A 276 45.59 19.25 12.54
N ARG A 277 46.62 18.55 12.03
CA ARG A 277 47.97 18.51 12.61
C ARG A 277 49.05 19.15 11.71
N GLY A 278 48.66 19.70 10.57
CA GLY A 278 49.44 20.79 9.95
C GLY A 278 49.18 22.09 10.72
N ASP A 279 50.15 23.01 10.73
CA ASP A 279 49.94 24.35 11.30
C ASP A 279 48.96 25.20 10.44
N ALA A 280 48.65 24.73 9.23
CA ALA A 280 47.55 25.14 8.36
C ALA A 280 47.06 23.94 7.52
N PHE A 281 45.96 24.10 6.77
CA PHE A 281 45.33 23.06 5.93
C PHE A 281 46.12 22.70 4.66
N ASP A 282 47.39 23.09 4.54
CA ASP A 282 48.22 23.15 3.32
C ASP A 282 48.62 21.78 2.71
N LEU A 283 47.95 20.69 3.08
CA LEU A 283 48.12 19.32 2.53
C LEU A 283 49.57 18.76 2.53
N ASN A 284 50.48 19.35 3.31
CA ASN A 284 51.90 18.98 3.41
C ASN A 284 52.12 17.66 4.17
N LEU A 285 51.74 16.54 3.54
CA LEU A 285 51.84 15.19 4.08
C LEU A 285 53.29 14.72 4.21
N THR A 286 53.67 14.25 5.41
CA THR A 286 55.02 13.68 5.65
C THR A 286 55.15 12.29 5.04
N PRO A 287 56.36 11.80 4.69
CA PRO A 287 56.54 10.47 4.08
C PRO A 287 55.90 9.31 4.86
N PRO A 288 55.89 9.27 6.21
CA PRO A 288 55.15 8.25 6.95
C PRO A 288 53.61 8.40 6.91
N ALA A 289 53.09 9.63 6.73
CA ALA A 289 51.66 9.85 6.49
C ALA A 289 51.26 9.38 5.09
N ILE A 290 52.10 9.63 4.08
CA ILE A 290 51.92 9.11 2.71
C ILE A 290 51.92 7.57 2.74
N ALA A 291 52.82 6.94 3.51
CA ALA A 291 52.84 5.48 3.69
C ALA A 291 51.53 4.94 4.28
N HIS A 292 51.04 5.55 5.37
CA HIS A 292 49.81 5.14 6.04
C HIS A 292 48.56 5.35 5.18
N LEU A 293 48.46 6.48 4.49
CA LEU A 293 47.37 6.73 3.53
C LEU A 293 47.42 5.77 2.33
N SER A 294 48.61 5.40 1.86
CA SER A 294 48.75 4.39 0.79
C SER A 294 48.30 3.00 1.25
N ALA A 295 48.61 2.60 2.50
CA ALA A 295 48.11 1.36 3.07
C ALA A 295 46.57 1.35 3.22
N LEU A 296 45.98 2.45 3.70
CA LEU A 296 44.52 2.60 3.78
C LEU A 296 43.84 2.53 2.41
N LEU A 297 44.41 3.23 1.41
CA LEU A 297 43.91 3.17 0.03
C LEU A 297 44.10 1.78 -0.60
N ALA A 298 45.15 1.04 -0.24
CA ALA A 298 45.34 -0.34 -0.70
C ALA A 298 44.26 -1.28 -0.13
N VAL A 299 43.96 -1.20 1.17
CA VAL A 299 42.87 -1.98 1.78
C VAL A 299 41.53 -1.60 1.15
N PHE A 300 41.26 -0.31 0.96
CA PHE A 300 40.04 0.15 0.28
C PHE A 300 39.95 -0.38 -1.16
N ALA A 301 41.06 -0.39 -1.91
CA ALA A 301 41.11 -0.95 -3.27
C ALA A 301 40.90 -2.47 -3.30
N LEU A 302 41.34 -3.23 -2.29
CA LEU A 302 41.03 -4.67 -2.19
C LEU A 302 39.54 -4.93 -1.87
N VAL A 303 38.93 -4.12 -0.99
CA VAL A 303 37.47 -4.21 -0.74
C VAL A 303 36.68 -3.82 -1.99
N LEU A 304 37.15 -2.82 -2.75
CA LEU A 304 36.55 -2.41 -4.02
C LEU A 304 36.71 -3.47 -5.12
N ALA A 305 37.83 -4.21 -5.12
CA ALA A 305 38.01 -5.39 -5.97
C ALA A 305 36.92 -6.44 -5.67
N ALA A 306 36.75 -6.79 -4.40
CA ALA A 306 35.71 -7.74 -3.97
C ALA A 306 34.29 -7.24 -4.30
N TRP A 307 34.03 -5.94 -4.17
CA TRP A 307 32.75 -5.33 -4.55
C TRP A 307 32.46 -5.51 -6.04
N MET A 308 33.43 -5.24 -6.91
CA MET A 308 33.28 -5.49 -8.35
C MET A 308 33.20 -6.97 -8.70
N TRP A 309 33.90 -7.85 -7.98
CA TRP A 309 33.79 -9.28 -8.19
C TRP A 309 32.36 -9.79 -7.90
N LEU A 310 31.70 -9.26 -6.87
CA LEU A 310 30.27 -9.52 -6.61
C LEU A 310 29.39 -8.86 -7.68
N GLY A 311 29.71 -7.62 -8.09
CA GLY A 311 29.04 -6.86 -9.16
C GLY A 311 28.89 -7.56 -10.52
N ARG A 312 29.54 -8.71 -10.70
CA ARG A 312 29.36 -9.63 -11.84
C ARG A 312 28.01 -10.36 -11.80
N TYR A 313 27.51 -10.66 -10.60
CA TYR A 313 26.24 -11.37 -10.39
C TYR A 313 25.03 -10.43 -10.55
N ASP A 314 25.17 -9.16 -10.16
CA ASP A 314 24.16 -8.10 -10.29
C ASP A 314 23.62 -7.97 -11.72
N LEU A 315 24.49 -8.17 -12.71
CA LEU A 315 24.15 -8.14 -14.13
C LEU A 315 23.00 -9.11 -14.47
N LEU A 316 22.88 -10.24 -13.76
CA LEU A 316 21.92 -11.29 -14.08
C LEU A 316 20.49 -10.96 -13.61
N TYR A 317 20.29 -9.97 -12.75
CA TYR A 317 18.97 -9.45 -12.34
C TYR A 317 18.81 -7.94 -12.59
N ALA A 318 19.75 -7.33 -13.35
CA ALA A 318 19.65 -5.96 -13.83
C ALA A 318 18.67 -5.81 -15.01
N HIS A 319 18.40 -4.57 -15.43
CA HIS A 319 17.68 -4.25 -16.66
C HIS A 319 18.49 -3.19 -17.41
N ASN A 320 19.57 -3.65 -18.04
CA ASN A 320 20.59 -2.81 -18.69
C ASN A 320 20.36 -2.64 -20.21
N SER A 321 19.37 -3.32 -20.76
CA SER A 321 18.93 -3.30 -22.16
C SER A 321 17.42 -3.05 -22.15
N ASP A 322 16.91 -2.15 -22.99
CA ASP A 322 15.47 -1.79 -23.05
C ASP A 322 14.56 -2.98 -23.46
N VAL A 323 15.18 -4.08 -23.92
CA VAL A 323 14.53 -5.29 -24.43
C VAL A 323 14.50 -6.42 -23.39
N VAL A 324 15.51 -6.52 -22.51
CA VAL A 324 15.82 -7.76 -21.75
C VAL A 324 15.87 -7.54 -20.24
N TRP A 325 15.22 -8.41 -19.47
CA TRP A 325 15.37 -8.51 -18.01
C TRP A 325 16.41 -9.57 -17.62
N GLY A 326 17.40 -9.15 -16.83
CA GLY A 326 18.63 -9.88 -16.56
C GLY A 326 19.76 -9.53 -17.53
N ALA A 327 20.81 -10.36 -17.56
CA ALA A 327 22.02 -10.06 -18.32
C ALA A 327 21.78 -10.23 -19.84
N ALA A 328 21.75 -9.11 -20.56
CA ALA A 328 21.61 -9.07 -22.02
C ALA A 328 22.91 -9.44 -22.75
N TYR A 329 22.88 -9.48 -24.08
CA TYR A 329 24.07 -9.77 -24.91
C TYR A 329 25.25 -8.85 -24.56
N THR A 330 25.02 -7.55 -24.41
CA THR A 330 26.07 -6.57 -24.03
C THR A 330 26.57 -6.80 -22.60
N ASP A 331 25.71 -7.24 -21.68
CA ASP A 331 26.12 -7.49 -20.30
C ASP A 331 27.08 -8.69 -20.23
N VAL A 332 26.75 -9.79 -20.92
CA VAL A 332 27.59 -11.00 -20.91
C VAL A 332 28.86 -10.83 -21.74
N ASN A 333 28.80 -10.16 -22.90
CA ASN A 333 29.95 -10.07 -23.82
C ASN A 333 30.83 -8.83 -23.63
N ALA A 334 30.33 -7.77 -22.95
CA ALA A 334 31.10 -6.54 -22.73
C ALA A 334 31.20 -6.15 -21.24
N ARG A 335 30.08 -6.04 -20.49
CA ARG A 335 30.14 -5.59 -19.08
C ARG A 335 30.83 -6.61 -18.18
N LEU A 336 30.48 -7.89 -18.27
CA LEU A 336 30.99 -8.95 -17.42
C LEU A 336 32.53 -9.12 -17.56
N PRO A 337 33.12 -9.16 -18.76
CA PRO A 337 34.58 -9.08 -18.93
C PRO A 337 35.20 -7.81 -18.33
N ILE A 338 34.57 -6.65 -18.53
CA ILE A 338 35.08 -5.37 -18.01
C ILE A 338 35.05 -5.31 -16.48
N VAL A 339 33.96 -5.69 -15.83
CA VAL A 339 33.86 -5.71 -14.37
C VAL A 339 34.86 -6.70 -13.76
N THR A 340 35.06 -7.85 -14.42
CA THR A 340 36.09 -8.84 -14.04
C THR A 340 37.50 -8.25 -14.19
N PHE A 341 37.80 -7.55 -15.29
CA PHE A 341 39.07 -6.86 -15.50
C PHE A 341 39.31 -5.72 -14.50
N LEU A 342 38.29 -4.90 -14.22
CA LEU A 342 38.38 -3.79 -13.26
C LEU A 342 38.64 -4.30 -11.85
N SER A 343 37.98 -5.40 -11.43
CA SER A 343 38.28 -6.10 -10.17
C SER A 343 39.77 -6.52 -10.11
N GLY A 344 40.30 -7.12 -11.18
CA GLY A 344 41.73 -7.46 -11.26
C GLY A 344 42.64 -6.23 -11.20
N ALA A 345 42.27 -5.14 -11.89
CA ALA A 345 42.98 -3.88 -11.87
C ALA A 345 42.98 -3.22 -10.48
N SER A 346 41.90 -3.33 -9.70
CA SER A 346 41.86 -2.90 -8.30
C SER A 346 42.91 -3.62 -7.45
N VAL A 347 43.11 -4.94 -7.64
CA VAL A 347 44.14 -5.72 -6.94
C VAL A 347 45.54 -5.27 -7.34
N VAL A 348 45.79 -5.00 -8.63
CA VAL A 348 47.09 -4.47 -9.11
C VAL A 348 47.37 -3.08 -8.54
N LEU A 349 46.37 -2.19 -8.51
CA LEU A 349 46.48 -0.86 -7.90
C LEU A 349 46.70 -0.95 -6.37
N ALA A 350 46.03 -1.86 -5.68
CA ALA A 350 46.29 -2.14 -4.27
C ALA A 350 47.74 -2.61 -4.05
N GLY A 351 48.26 -3.49 -4.91
CA GLY A 351 49.68 -3.91 -4.88
C GLY A 351 50.64 -2.73 -5.06
N ALA A 352 50.39 -1.84 -6.03
CA ALA A 352 51.19 -0.64 -6.23
C ALA A 352 51.14 0.34 -5.03
N LEU A 353 49.97 0.46 -4.39
CA LEU A 353 49.78 1.25 -3.17
C LEU A 353 50.50 0.64 -1.96
N VAL A 354 50.52 -0.69 -1.82
CA VAL A 354 51.34 -1.41 -0.83
C VAL A 354 52.83 -1.15 -1.10
N VAL A 355 53.30 -1.22 -2.35
CA VAL A 355 54.68 -0.86 -2.71
C VAL A 355 55.01 0.59 -2.31
N ASN A 356 54.06 1.52 -2.38
CA ASN A 356 54.27 2.90 -1.93
C ASN A 356 54.40 3.08 -0.40
N VAL A 357 54.10 2.06 0.42
CA VAL A 357 54.38 2.11 1.87
C VAL A 357 55.90 2.24 2.13
N TRP A 358 56.72 1.66 1.26
CA TRP A 358 58.18 1.81 1.27
C TRP A 358 58.69 2.99 0.42
N LEU A 359 58.10 3.25 -0.76
CA LEU A 359 58.55 4.34 -1.65
C LEU A 359 58.12 5.76 -1.20
N ARG A 360 56.97 5.87 -0.52
CA ARG A 360 56.47 7.07 0.19
C ARG A 360 56.32 8.34 -0.68
N ARG A 361 55.98 8.18 -1.96
CA ARG A 361 55.79 9.30 -2.89
C ARG A 361 54.30 9.65 -2.98
N LEU A 362 53.94 10.94 -2.90
CA LEU A 362 52.54 11.38 -2.93
C LEU A 362 51.89 11.23 -4.31
N TRP A 363 52.67 11.30 -5.39
CA TRP A 363 52.12 11.14 -6.74
C TRP A 363 51.61 9.73 -7.02
N LEU A 364 52.15 8.68 -6.39
CA LEU A 364 51.72 7.30 -6.64
C LEU A 364 50.26 7.03 -6.25
N PRO A 365 49.74 7.39 -5.05
CA PRO A 365 48.32 7.24 -4.74
C PRO A 365 47.43 8.19 -5.55
N VAL A 366 47.92 9.39 -5.91
CA VAL A 366 47.18 10.30 -6.83
C VAL A 366 47.04 9.66 -8.21
N THR A 367 48.11 9.11 -8.77
CA THR A 367 48.08 8.37 -10.04
C THR A 367 47.23 7.11 -9.94
N ALA A 368 47.27 6.36 -8.83
CA ALA A 368 46.42 5.20 -8.65
C ALA A 368 44.92 5.57 -8.69
N VAL A 369 44.52 6.66 -8.04
CA VAL A 369 43.14 7.20 -8.08
C VAL A 369 42.78 7.72 -9.47
N LEU A 370 43.68 8.43 -10.16
CA LEU A 370 43.43 8.95 -11.51
C LEU A 370 43.32 7.83 -12.56
N VAL A 371 44.19 6.81 -12.49
CA VAL A 371 44.12 5.60 -13.32
C VAL A 371 42.82 4.85 -13.03
N TRP A 372 42.43 4.74 -11.75
CA TRP A 372 41.17 4.11 -11.37
C TRP A 372 39.95 4.82 -11.98
N VAL A 373 39.89 6.16 -11.88
CA VAL A 373 38.81 6.96 -12.50
C VAL A 373 38.83 6.83 -14.02
N ALA A 374 40.01 6.81 -14.67
CA ALA A 374 40.10 6.60 -16.12
C ALA A 374 39.61 5.21 -16.54
N LEU A 375 39.96 4.16 -15.79
CA LEU A 375 39.49 2.79 -16.03
C LEU A 375 37.97 2.66 -15.83
N LEU A 376 37.41 3.30 -14.80
CA LEU A 376 35.96 3.39 -14.60
C LEU A 376 35.24 4.05 -15.78
N LEU A 377 35.77 5.17 -16.30
CA LEU A 377 35.20 5.87 -17.45
C LEU A 377 35.23 5.01 -18.71
N ILE A 378 36.37 4.36 -19.01
CA ILE A 378 36.50 3.41 -20.13
C ILE A 378 35.51 2.24 -19.98
N GLY A 379 35.35 1.74 -18.75
CA GLY A 379 34.41 0.65 -18.42
C GLY A 379 32.94 0.98 -18.63
N GLN A 380 32.55 2.26 -18.65
CA GLN A 380 31.20 2.70 -19.03
C GLN A 380 31.07 2.96 -20.54
N ILE A 381 32.13 3.50 -21.17
CA ILE A 381 32.12 3.85 -22.60
C ILE A 381 32.04 2.59 -23.49
N TYR A 382 32.85 1.56 -23.23
CA TYR A 382 32.91 0.40 -24.13
C TYR A 382 31.58 -0.38 -24.23
N PRO A 383 30.88 -0.73 -23.12
CA PRO A 383 29.57 -1.37 -23.21
C PRO A 383 28.52 -0.50 -23.92
N ALA A 384 28.55 0.83 -23.73
CA ALA A 384 27.65 1.74 -24.43
C ALA A 384 27.88 1.74 -25.96
N VAL A 385 29.14 1.65 -26.40
CA VAL A 385 29.49 1.45 -27.82
C VAL A 385 29.02 0.10 -28.33
N VAL A 386 29.22 -0.99 -27.57
CA VAL A 386 28.74 -2.34 -27.96
C VAL A 386 27.21 -2.36 -28.11
N GLN A 387 26.48 -1.82 -27.14
CA GLN A 387 25.02 -1.73 -27.20
C GLN A 387 24.55 -0.95 -28.44
N THR A 388 25.08 0.26 -28.64
CA THR A 388 24.57 1.18 -29.67
C THR A 388 25.00 0.82 -31.09
N ALA A 389 26.20 0.26 -31.28
CA ALA A 389 26.74 -0.05 -32.61
C ALA A 389 26.49 -1.48 -33.08
N PHE A 390 26.32 -2.45 -32.17
CA PHE A 390 26.18 -3.87 -32.52
C PHE A 390 24.86 -4.48 -32.04
N THR A 391 24.55 -4.33 -30.74
CA THR A 391 23.41 -5.03 -30.12
C THR A 391 22.07 -4.46 -30.57
N THR A 392 21.77 -3.19 -30.29
CA THR A 392 20.47 -2.56 -30.62
C THR A 392 20.13 -2.62 -32.12
N PRO A 393 21.07 -2.38 -33.08
CA PRO A 393 20.77 -2.50 -34.51
C PRO A 393 20.45 -3.94 -34.98
N ASN A 394 20.83 -4.97 -34.22
CA ASN A 394 20.66 -6.39 -34.58
C ASN A 394 20.01 -7.21 -33.44
N ALA A 395 19.19 -6.57 -32.61
CA ALA A 395 18.73 -7.14 -31.34
C ALA A 395 17.94 -8.46 -31.53
N GLN A 396 17.16 -8.57 -32.60
CA GLN A 396 16.43 -9.80 -32.98
C GLN A 396 17.35 -10.99 -33.32
N THR A 397 18.67 -10.80 -33.44
CA THR A 397 19.66 -11.89 -33.56
C THR A 397 20.43 -12.09 -32.25
N TYR A 398 20.92 -11.01 -31.64
CA TYR A 398 21.80 -11.13 -30.46
C TYR A 398 21.07 -11.37 -29.14
N GLU A 399 19.86 -10.83 -28.94
CA GLU A 399 19.17 -10.87 -27.64
C GLU A 399 18.33 -12.15 -27.44
N LEU A 400 17.95 -12.89 -28.50
CA LEU A 400 17.07 -14.08 -28.39
C LEU A 400 17.51 -15.13 -27.34
N PRO A 401 18.80 -15.49 -27.18
CA PRO A 401 19.23 -16.45 -26.16
C PRO A 401 19.06 -15.93 -24.72
N TYR A 402 18.98 -14.61 -24.56
CA TYR A 402 18.83 -13.94 -23.27
C TYR A 402 17.34 -13.73 -22.96
N ILE A 403 16.53 -13.35 -23.96
CA ILE A 403 15.06 -13.38 -23.90
C ILE A 403 14.54 -14.78 -23.53
N ASN A 404 15.13 -15.85 -24.07
CA ASN A 404 14.77 -17.22 -23.67
C ASN A 404 15.05 -17.52 -22.19
N ARG A 405 16.11 -16.93 -21.62
CA ARG A 405 16.44 -17.04 -20.19
C ARG A 405 15.51 -16.18 -19.32
N GLU A 406 15.14 -14.99 -19.79
CA GLU A 406 14.16 -14.10 -19.18
C GLU A 406 12.76 -14.72 -19.11
N ILE A 407 12.30 -15.34 -20.19
CA ILE A 407 11.02 -16.06 -20.23
C ILE A 407 11.02 -17.20 -19.20
N ALA A 408 12.08 -18.03 -19.19
CA ALA A 408 12.20 -19.14 -18.25
C ALA A 408 12.37 -18.68 -16.79
N GLY A 409 13.22 -17.68 -16.55
CA GLY A 409 13.56 -17.14 -15.24
C GLY A 409 12.37 -16.43 -14.59
N THR A 410 11.69 -15.55 -15.34
CA THR A 410 10.47 -14.89 -14.87
C THR A 410 9.34 -15.91 -14.61
N ARG A 411 9.06 -16.83 -15.55
CA ARG A 411 8.04 -17.87 -15.31
C ARG A 411 8.35 -18.72 -14.09
N ALA A 412 9.62 -19.10 -13.86
CA ALA A 412 10.02 -19.81 -12.66
C ALA A 412 9.86 -18.95 -11.39
N ALA A 413 10.29 -17.69 -11.41
CA ALA A 413 10.32 -16.83 -10.24
C ALA A 413 8.94 -16.40 -9.73
N TYR A 414 7.93 -16.32 -10.60
CA TYR A 414 6.53 -16.05 -10.23
C TYR A 414 5.64 -17.30 -10.14
N GLY A 415 6.20 -18.51 -10.29
CA GLY A 415 5.46 -19.78 -10.17
C GLY A 415 4.65 -20.19 -11.40
N LEU A 416 4.82 -19.48 -12.53
CA LEU A 416 4.07 -19.61 -13.77
C LEU A 416 4.65 -20.61 -14.78
N SER A 417 5.69 -21.37 -14.41
CA SER A 417 6.25 -22.42 -15.30
C SER A 417 5.20 -23.44 -15.71
N ASN A 418 4.36 -23.89 -14.77
CA ASN A 418 3.45 -25.03 -14.91
C ASN A 418 1.99 -24.62 -15.22
N VAL A 419 1.76 -23.45 -15.82
CA VAL A 419 0.42 -23.08 -16.32
C VAL A 419 0.02 -24.03 -17.45
N THR A 420 -1.07 -24.76 -17.27
CA THR A 420 -1.62 -25.63 -18.32
C THR A 420 -2.36 -24.77 -19.34
N VAL A 421 -2.07 -24.93 -20.63
CA VAL A 421 -2.79 -24.23 -21.70
C VAL A 421 -3.83 -25.17 -22.30
N SER A 422 -5.08 -24.71 -22.35
CA SER A 422 -6.19 -25.39 -23.02
C SER A 422 -6.83 -24.45 -24.04
N ASN A 423 -7.55 -25.02 -25.01
CA ASN A 423 -8.38 -24.24 -25.94
C ASN A 423 -9.80 -24.13 -25.38
N PHE A 424 -10.45 -22.99 -25.60
CA PHE A 424 -11.87 -22.78 -25.30
C PHE A 424 -12.50 -22.05 -26.47
N THR A 425 -13.60 -22.56 -27.05
CA THR A 425 -14.22 -21.90 -28.20
C THR A 425 -14.98 -20.65 -27.76
N GLY A 426 -15.81 -20.75 -26.72
CA GLY A 426 -16.54 -19.63 -26.12
C GLY A 426 -17.58 -18.96 -27.03
N ASP A 427 -17.76 -19.45 -28.26
CA ASP A 427 -18.50 -18.81 -29.35
C ASP A 427 -19.92 -19.37 -29.57
N GLN A 428 -20.34 -20.33 -28.74
CA GLN A 428 -21.68 -20.89 -28.79
C GLN A 428 -22.67 -20.03 -27.98
N PRO A 429 -23.93 -19.86 -28.42
CA PRO A 429 -24.98 -19.24 -27.61
C PRO A 429 -25.31 -20.12 -26.40
N LEU A 430 -25.61 -19.51 -25.25
CA LEU A 430 -25.89 -20.25 -24.04
C LEU A 430 -27.25 -20.95 -24.13
N THR A 431 -27.28 -22.28 -23.99
CA THR A 431 -28.53 -23.06 -24.05
C THR A 431 -29.06 -23.42 -22.67
N LEU A 432 -30.36 -23.73 -22.60
CA LEU A 432 -31.00 -24.27 -21.40
C LEU A 432 -30.27 -25.51 -20.87
N ALA A 433 -29.76 -26.37 -21.76
CA ALA A 433 -29.03 -27.57 -21.36
C ALA A 433 -27.70 -27.24 -20.67
N ASN A 434 -27.02 -26.14 -21.04
CA ASN A 434 -25.81 -25.69 -20.33
C ASN A 434 -26.15 -25.26 -18.89
N VAL A 435 -27.19 -24.44 -18.74
CA VAL A 435 -27.70 -23.97 -17.44
C VAL A 435 -28.19 -25.12 -16.55
N GLN A 436 -28.91 -26.10 -17.12
CA GLN A 436 -29.41 -27.26 -16.37
C GLN A 436 -28.30 -28.23 -15.97
N ASN A 437 -27.26 -28.40 -16.80
CA ASN A 437 -26.12 -29.27 -16.48
C ASN A 437 -25.16 -28.63 -15.45
N ASP A 438 -25.17 -27.30 -15.31
CA ASP A 438 -24.25 -26.57 -14.43
C ASP A 438 -24.94 -25.68 -13.39
N GLN A 439 -25.97 -26.25 -12.76
CA GLN A 439 -26.74 -25.62 -11.68
C GLN A 439 -25.89 -25.14 -10.49
N VAL A 440 -24.71 -25.70 -10.23
CA VAL A 440 -23.85 -25.23 -9.13
C VAL A 440 -23.30 -23.84 -9.43
N THR A 441 -22.79 -23.62 -10.66
CA THR A 441 -22.33 -22.32 -11.14
C THR A 441 -23.45 -21.28 -11.09
N VAL A 442 -24.62 -21.65 -11.64
CA VAL A 442 -25.79 -20.76 -11.73
C VAL A 442 -26.30 -20.35 -10.34
N ASN A 443 -26.39 -21.30 -9.40
CA ASN A 443 -26.80 -21.04 -8.02
C ASN A 443 -25.70 -20.40 -7.15
N ASN A 444 -24.53 -20.06 -7.71
CA ASN A 444 -23.45 -19.35 -7.03
C ASN A 444 -22.98 -18.09 -7.81
N LEU A 445 -23.80 -17.58 -8.74
CA LEU A 445 -23.62 -16.26 -9.32
C LEU A 445 -23.83 -15.18 -8.25
N ARG A 446 -22.88 -14.24 -8.13
CA ARG A 446 -22.78 -13.29 -7.02
C ARG A 446 -23.63 -12.04 -7.26
N LEU A 447 -24.87 -12.05 -6.73
CA LEU A 447 -25.81 -10.91 -6.76
C LEU A 447 -25.36 -9.69 -5.98
N TRP A 448 -24.34 -9.84 -5.14
CA TRP A 448 -23.78 -8.80 -4.31
C TRP A 448 -22.35 -8.43 -4.72
N ASP A 449 -21.92 -7.27 -4.23
CA ASP A 449 -20.55 -6.79 -4.37
C ASP A 449 -20.13 -6.23 -3.02
N PHE A 450 -18.83 -6.26 -2.75
CA PHE A 450 -18.31 -5.94 -1.43
C PHE A 450 -18.70 -4.52 -0.95
N PRO A 451 -18.65 -3.44 -1.78
CA PRO A 451 -19.09 -2.12 -1.33
C PRO A 451 -20.60 -2.01 -1.00
N PRO A 452 -21.56 -2.36 -1.88
CA PRO A 452 -22.98 -2.23 -1.54
C PRO A 452 -23.43 -3.22 -0.47
N LEU A 453 -22.85 -4.42 -0.38
CA LEU A 453 -23.15 -5.36 0.70
C LEU A 453 -22.63 -4.85 2.05
N LYS A 454 -21.42 -4.27 2.08
CA LYS A 454 -20.88 -3.61 3.28
C LYS A 454 -21.76 -2.43 3.73
N ASP A 455 -22.16 -1.55 2.82
CA ASP A 455 -23.08 -0.43 3.13
C ASP A 455 -24.35 -0.98 3.81
N THR A 456 -24.92 -2.08 3.30
CA THR A 456 -26.11 -2.74 3.89
C THR A 456 -25.83 -3.39 5.24
N TYR A 457 -24.69 -4.07 5.42
CA TYR A 457 -24.28 -4.66 6.69
C TYR A 457 -24.06 -3.58 7.78
N GLU A 458 -23.43 -2.44 7.45
CA GLU A 458 -23.29 -1.30 8.36
C GLU A 458 -24.65 -0.76 8.84
N GLN A 459 -25.68 -0.71 7.97
CA GLN A 459 -27.01 -0.21 8.34
C GLN A 459 -27.88 -1.23 9.07
N GLN A 460 -27.89 -2.50 8.63
CA GLN A 460 -28.77 -3.53 9.19
C GLN A 460 -28.17 -4.26 10.39
N GLN A 461 -26.88 -4.63 10.30
CA GLN A 461 -26.27 -5.66 11.14
C GLN A 461 -25.36 -5.13 12.24
N THR A 462 -25.12 -3.82 12.32
CA THR A 462 -24.35 -3.22 13.42
C THR A 462 -25.13 -3.16 14.73
N ILE A 463 -26.43 -2.84 14.70
CA ILE A 463 -27.37 -2.76 15.85
C ILE A 463 -27.01 -1.69 16.92
N ARG A 464 -25.75 -1.27 17.01
CA ARG A 464 -25.21 -0.18 17.81
C ARG A 464 -24.15 0.56 17.01
N THR A 465 -24.06 1.88 17.16
CA THR A 465 -23.17 2.74 16.36
C THR A 465 -21.69 2.42 16.51
N TYR A 466 -21.28 1.71 17.57
CA TYR A 466 -19.89 1.34 17.84
C TYR A 466 -19.45 -0.01 17.24
N TYR A 467 -20.36 -0.80 16.67
CA TYR A 467 -19.97 -1.95 15.87
C TYR A 467 -19.68 -1.52 14.42
N THR A 468 -18.88 -2.31 13.71
CA THR A 468 -18.53 -2.08 12.31
C THR A 468 -18.20 -3.37 11.59
N PHE A 469 -18.30 -3.35 10.27
CA PHE A 469 -17.79 -4.36 9.35
C PHE A 469 -16.65 -3.73 8.53
N TYR A 470 -15.45 -4.33 8.56
CA TYR A 470 -14.28 -3.70 7.93
C TYR A 470 -14.26 -3.89 6.42
N ASP A 471 -14.40 -5.12 5.96
CA ASP A 471 -14.47 -5.50 4.55
C ASP A 471 -15.65 -6.47 4.32
N ILE A 472 -15.66 -7.17 3.17
CA ILE A 472 -16.48 -8.36 2.94
C ILE A 472 -15.55 -9.45 2.38
N GLY A 473 -15.39 -10.55 3.13
CA GLY A 473 -14.78 -11.77 2.63
C GLY A 473 -15.78 -12.58 1.78
N ILE A 474 -15.26 -13.45 0.91
CA ILE A 474 -16.03 -14.45 0.16
C ILE A 474 -15.33 -15.81 0.25
N ASP A 475 -16.09 -16.85 0.59
CA ASP A 475 -15.62 -18.24 0.63
C ASP A 475 -16.76 -19.26 0.55
N ARG A 476 -16.43 -20.53 0.32
CA ARG A 476 -17.34 -21.67 0.20
C ARG A 476 -17.68 -22.30 1.55
N TYR A 477 -18.96 -22.63 1.73
CA TYR A 477 -19.48 -23.42 2.84
C TYR A 477 -20.39 -24.53 2.30
N THR A 478 -20.66 -25.55 3.11
CA THR A 478 -21.71 -26.54 2.82
C THR A 478 -22.95 -26.19 3.61
N ILE A 479 -23.99 -25.70 2.93
CA ILE A 479 -25.23 -25.20 3.54
C ILE A 479 -26.37 -26.11 3.06
N ASN A 480 -27.10 -26.73 4.00
CA ASN A 480 -28.16 -27.71 3.72
C ASN A 480 -27.72 -28.84 2.77
N ASN A 481 -26.48 -29.33 2.94
CA ASN A 481 -25.79 -30.31 2.08
C ASN A 481 -25.58 -29.87 0.62
N GLN A 482 -25.69 -28.58 0.31
CA GLN A 482 -25.30 -27.99 -0.98
C GLN A 482 -24.02 -27.16 -0.86
N PRO A 483 -23.16 -27.12 -1.88
CA PRO A 483 -22.01 -26.22 -1.92
C PRO A 483 -22.51 -24.79 -2.21
N THR A 484 -22.19 -23.86 -1.32
CA THR A 484 -22.71 -22.49 -1.37
C THR A 484 -21.61 -21.50 -1.02
N SER A 485 -21.31 -20.58 -1.93
CA SER A 485 -20.50 -19.41 -1.66
C SER A 485 -21.25 -18.46 -0.74
N LEU A 486 -20.60 -18.05 0.35
CA LEU A 486 -21.07 -17.03 1.26
C LEU A 486 -20.16 -15.80 1.16
N GLU A 487 -20.77 -14.63 1.20
CA GLU A 487 -20.09 -13.40 1.62
C GLU A 487 -20.23 -13.27 3.14
N ILE A 488 -19.14 -12.90 3.82
CA ILE A 488 -19.01 -12.95 5.28
C ILE A 488 -18.16 -11.79 5.79
N SER A 489 -18.52 -11.20 6.93
CA SER A 489 -17.73 -10.13 7.56
C SER A 489 -17.84 -10.15 9.09
N ALA A 490 -16.73 -9.82 9.74
CA ALA A 490 -16.60 -9.77 11.19
C ALA A 490 -17.25 -8.50 11.76
N ARG A 491 -18.10 -8.65 12.80
CA ARG A 491 -18.70 -7.52 13.51
C ARG A 491 -17.74 -7.01 14.59
N GLU A 492 -16.76 -6.23 14.17
CA GLU A 492 -15.76 -5.65 15.06
C GLU A 492 -16.27 -4.44 15.85
N PHE A 493 -15.55 -4.09 16.92
CA PHE A 493 -15.83 -2.93 17.76
C PHE A 493 -14.89 -1.77 17.42
N ASP A 494 -15.45 -0.62 17.06
CA ASP A 494 -14.75 0.63 16.80
C ASP A 494 -14.95 1.62 17.96
N PHE A 495 -13.88 1.81 18.74
CA PHE A 495 -13.88 2.74 19.87
C PHE A 495 -14.06 4.20 19.45
N ASP A 496 -13.65 4.57 18.23
CA ASP A 496 -13.76 5.95 17.76
C ASP A 496 -15.18 6.35 17.34
N LYS A 497 -16.07 5.37 17.12
CA LYS A 497 -17.53 5.58 16.96
C LYS A 497 -18.29 5.77 18.29
N LEU A 498 -17.63 5.67 19.46
CA LEU A 498 -18.28 6.04 20.74
C LEU A 498 -18.46 7.57 20.87
N PRO A 499 -19.48 8.06 21.61
CA PRO A 499 -19.56 9.48 21.98
C PRO A 499 -18.35 9.91 22.82
N ASP A 500 -17.85 11.14 22.66
CA ASP A 500 -16.64 11.62 23.34
C ASP A 500 -16.69 11.52 24.88
N ALA A 501 -17.87 11.70 25.49
CA ALA A 501 -18.07 11.52 26.93
C ALA A 501 -17.86 10.07 27.40
N ALA A 502 -17.98 9.09 26.50
CA ALA A 502 -17.67 7.68 26.74
C ALA A 502 -16.23 7.30 26.33
N LYS A 503 -15.47 8.16 25.65
CA LYS A 503 -14.07 7.91 25.29
C LYS A 503 -13.14 8.14 26.49
N ASN A 504 -13.12 7.17 27.40
CA ASN A 504 -12.27 7.17 28.59
C ASN A 504 -11.53 5.83 28.76
N TRP A 505 -10.48 5.84 29.58
CA TRP A 505 -9.56 4.71 29.79
C TRP A 505 -10.25 3.41 30.25
N VAL A 506 -11.24 3.50 31.14
CA VAL A 506 -11.99 2.31 31.61
C VAL A 506 -12.80 1.73 30.46
N ASN A 507 -13.50 2.58 29.71
CA ASN A 507 -14.26 2.13 28.55
C ASN A 507 -13.36 1.51 27.46
N GLN A 508 -12.19 2.09 27.20
CA GLN A 508 -11.27 1.67 26.14
C GLN A 508 -10.57 0.34 26.41
N HIS A 509 -10.20 0.08 27.67
CA HIS A 509 -9.32 -1.05 28.00
C HIS A 509 -9.98 -2.11 28.89
N LEU A 510 -11.09 -1.80 29.57
CA LEU A 510 -11.73 -2.70 30.55
C LEU A 510 -13.20 -3.01 30.25
N GLN A 511 -13.95 -2.08 29.63
CA GLN A 511 -15.38 -2.29 29.35
C GLN A 511 -15.65 -2.83 27.95
N TYR A 512 -15.23 -2.12 26.90
CA TYR A 512 -15.49 -2.47 25.50
C TYR A 512 -14.26 -3.15 24.90
N THR A 513 -14.05 -4.41 25.28
CA THR A 513 -12.82 -5.14 24.95
C THR A 513 -12.87 -5.89 23.62
N HIS A 514 -14.03 -6.10 22.99
CA HIS A 514 -14.17 -7.00 21.83
C HIS A 514 -15.36 -6.66 20.90
N GLY A 515 -15.26 -7.11 19.64
CA GLY A 515 -16.39 -7.22 18.70
C GLY A 515 -17.23 -8.48 18.95
N TYR A 516 -18.34 -8.67 18.24
CA TYR A 516 -19.30 -9.75 18.56
C TYR A 516 -19.98 -10.40 17.35
N GLY A 517 -19.44 -11.55 16.91
CA GLY A 517 -19.98 -12.40 15.86
C GLY A 517 -19.58 -11.99 14.45
N VAL A 518 -20.18 -12.65 13.46
CA VAL A 518 -20.10 -12.30 12.03
C VAL A 518 -21.52 -12.13 11.48
N ALA A 519 -21.63 -11.42 10.36
CA ALA A 519 -22.79 -11.54 9.48
C ALA A 519 -22.35 -12.28 8.21
N ALA A 520 -23.21 -13.16 7.67
CA ALA A 520 -22.94 -13.85 6.41
C ALA A 520 -24.20 -14.08 5.58
N SER A 521 -24.06 -13.97 4.26
CA SER A 521 -25.14 -14.04 3.27
C SER A 521 -24.76 -14.95 2.10
N PRO A 522 -25.68 -15.77 1.56
CA PRO A 522 -25.44 -16.49 0.32
C PRO A 522 -25.31 -15.51 -0.85
N VAL A 523 -24.27 -15.69 -1.67
CA VAL A 523 -23.95 -14.78 -2.79
C VAL A 523 -25.11 -14.60 -3.78
N ASN A 524 -26.00 -15.59 -3.88
CA ASN A 524 -27.08 -15.65 -4.86
C ASN A 524 -28.47 -15.25 -4.29
N ALA A 525 -28.55 -14.80 -3.04
CA ALA A 525 -29.81 -14.65 -2.32
C ALA A 525 -30.17 -13.19 -2.00
N VAL A 526 -31.42 -12.82 -2.32
CA VAL A 526 -32.06 -11.55 -1.94
C VAL A 526 -33.49 -11.78 -1.47
N ASP A 527 -33.99 -10.87 -0.64
CA ASP A 527 -35.38 -10.84 -0.21
C ASP A 527 -36.31 -10.10 -1.21
N SER A 528 -37.58 -9.95 -0.85
CA SER A 528 -38.58 -9.24 -1.67
C SER A 528 -38.40 -7.71 -1.75
N GLN A 529 -37.47 -7.14 -0.99
CA GLN A 529 -37.10 -5.72 -1.05
C GLN A 529 -35.83 -5.47 -1.89
N GLY A 530 -35.06 -6.53 -2.17
CA GLY A 530 -33.73 -6.43 -2.80
C GLY A 530 -32.59 -6.33 -1.80
N LEU A 531 -32.79 -6.84 -0.58
CA LEU A 531 -31.83 -6.83 0.54
C LEU A 531 -31.25 -8.24 0.76
N PRO A 532 -30.05 -8.38 1.35
CA PRO A 532 -29.37 -9.67 1.45
C PRO A 532 -30.07 -10.59 2.45
N VAL A 533 -30.15 -11.88 2.13
CA VAL A 533 -30.60 -12.91 3.08
C VAL A 533 -29.42 -13.33 3.97
N TYR A 534 -29.65 -13.52 5.26
CA TYR A 534 -28.61 -13.92 6.22
C TYR A 534 -28.68 -15.42 6.54
N VAL A 535 -27.54 -16.11 6.46
CA VAL A 535 -27.35 -17.48 6.99
C VAL A 535 -26.70 -17.47 8.38
N VAL A 536 -26.10 -16.36 8.79
CA VAL A 536 -25.93 -15.97 10.19
C VAL A 536 -26.01 -14.45 10.29
N GLY A 537 -26.67 -13.96 11.34
CA GLY A 537 -26.86 -12.54 11.58
C GLY A 537 -27.31 -12.23 13.01
N ASP A 538 -27.54 -10.95 13.24
CA ASP A 538 -28.01 -10.32 14.47
C ASP A 538 -27.07 -10.52 15.68
N ILE A 539 -27.56 -10.10 16.85
CA ILE A 539 -26.86 -10.13 18.14
C ILE A 539 -27.85 -10.65 19.20
N PRO A 540 -27.56 -11.78 19.89
CA PRO A 540 -26.45 -12.69 19.63
C PRO A 540 -26.56 -13.34 18.23
N PRO A 541 -25.43 -13.71 17.59
CA PRO A 541 -25.44 -14.25 16.24
C PRO A 541 -26.14 -15.60 16.19
N HIS A 542 -27.07 -15.75 15.25
CA HIS A 542 -27.84 -16.98 15.06
C HIS A 542 -28.13 -17.23 13.57
N GLY A 543 -28.42 -18.49 13.23
CA GLY A 543 -28.67 -18.91 11.85
C GLY A 543 -28.29 -20.37 11.59
N GLN A 544 -27.98 -20.68 10.33
CA GLN A 544 -27.53 -21.99 9.87
C GLN A 544 -26.04 -22.21 10.14
N LEU A 545 -25.23 -21.14 10.08
CA LEU A 545 -23.81 -21.18 10.47
C LEU A 545 -23.70 -20.96 12.00
N THR A 546 -23.45 -22.04 12.74
CA THR A 546 -23.44 -22.03 14.21
C THR A 546 -22.15 -21.40 14.75
N ILE A 547 -22.28 -20.46 15.70
CA ILE A 547 -21.16 -19.81 16.39
C ILE A 547 -21.36 -19.97 17.90
N THR A 548 -20.44 -20.67 18.56
CA THR A 548 -20.46 -20.88 20.02
C THR A 548 -19.51 -19.93 20.76
N GLN A 549 -18.50 -19.38 20.06
CA GLN A 549 -17.57 -18.40 20.61
C GLN A 549 -17.56 -17.12 19.72
N PRO A 550 -18.51 -16.20 19.91
CA PRO A 550 -18.68 -15.03 19.03
C PRO A 550 -17.77 -13.84 19.34
N ALA A 551 -17.17 -13.76 20.53
CA ALA A 551 -16.39 -12.59 20.92
C ALA A 551 -15.06 -12.44 20.14
N ILE A 552 -14.85 -11.28 19.51
CA ILE A 552 -13.69 -10.94 18.66
C ILE A 552 -12.78 -9.96 19.41
N TYR A 553 -11.79 -10.49 20.12
CA TYR A 553 -10.75 -9.68 20.77
C TYR A 553 -9.67 -9.25 19.77
N PHE A 554 -9.53 -9.96 18.66
CA PHE A 554 -8.49 -9.77 17.66
C PHE A 554 -9.10 -9.76 16.25
N GLY A 555 -8.92 -8.66 15.53
CA GLY A 555 -9.43 -8.41 14.18
C GLY A 555 -8.68 -7.28 13.48
N GLU A 556 -9.22 -6.75 12.39
CA GLU A 556 -8.62 -5.71 11.55
C GLU A 556 -8.80 -4.29 12.08
N VAL A 557 -9.89 -4.02 12.79
CA VAL A 557 -10.24 -2.71 13.38
C VAL A 557 -9.71 -2.57 14.80
N THR A 558 -9.56 -3.68 15.53
CA THR A 558 -9.12 -3.67 16.93
C THR A 558 -7.75 -3.02 17.17
N THR A 559 -7.73 -1.74 17.54
CA THR A 559 -6.49 -1.00 17.86
C THR A 559 -6.08 -1.10 19.33
N GLY A 560 -4.82 -0.76 19.63
CA GLY A 560 -4.32 -0.60 20.99
C GLY A 560 -4.20 -1.90 21.79
N TYR A 561 -4.69 -1.87 23.04
CA TYR A 561 -4.62 -2.97 24.00
C TYR A 561 -5.91 -3.13 24.81
N ALA A 562 -6.14 -4.32 25.36
CA ALA A 562 -7.21 -4.59 26.33
C ALA A 562 -6.67 -5.28 27.60
N LEU A 563 -7.43 -5.20 28.69
CA LEU A 563 -7.11 -5.71 30.03
C LEU A 563 -8.22 -6.66 30.49
N ALA A 564 -7.99 -7.95 30.29
CA ALA A 564 -9.04 -8.97 30.41
C ALA A 564 -8.51 -10.27 31.06
N PRO A 565 -9.24 -10.92 31.97
CA PRO A 565 -10.44 -10.44 32.66
C PRO A 565 -10.11 -9.35 33.70
N ASN A 566 -11.10 -8.55 34.07
CA ASN A 566 -10.97 -7.48 35.07
C ASN A 566 -12.14 -7.48 36.10
N THR A 567 -12.06 -6.62 37.12
CA THR A 567 -13.03 -6.62 38.23
C THR A 567 -14.45 -6.18 37.86
N ASN A 568 -14.62 -5.42 36.78
CA ASN A 568 -15.89 -4.78 36.46
C ASN A 568 -16.80 -5.63 35.55
N ARG A 569 -16.24 -6.71 34.98
CA ARG A 569 -16.77 -7.45 33.83
C ARG A 569 -16.78 -6.63 32.54
N GLU A 570 -16.58 -7.33 31.45
CA GLU A 570 -16.50 -6.78 30.10
C GLU A 570 -17.91 -6.74 29.51
N PHE A 571 -18.21 -5.73 28.69
CA PHE A 571 -19.46 -5.69 27.94
C PHE A 571 -19.39 -6.75 26.84
N ASP A 572 -20.37 -7.66 26.78
CA ASP A 572 -20.42 -8.77 25.84
C ASP A 572 -21.25 -8.37 24.62
N TYR A 573 -22.53 -8.10 24.83
CA TYR A 573 -23.43 -7.64 23.77
C TYR A 573 -24.68 -6.89 24.29
N PRO A 574 -25.28 -6.01 23.45
CA PRO A 574 -26.47 -5.24 23.81
C PRO A 574 -27.72 -6.12 23.98
N SER A 575 -28.48 -5.90 25.06
CA SER A 575 -29.69 -6.67 25.37
C SER A 575 -30.60 -5.88 26.34
N SER A 576 -31.63 -6.51 26.91
CA SER A 576 -32.55 -5.93 27.88
C SER A 576 -32.69 -6.83 29.13
N PRO A 577 -31.82 -6.72 30.14
CA PRO A 577 -30.65 -5.83 30.24
C PRO A 577 -29.44 -6.31 29.42
N ASP A 578 -28.46 -5.44 29.21
CA ASP A 578 -27.19 -5.74 28.53
C ASP A 578 -26.43 -6.93 29.18
N VAL A 579 -25.71 -7.69 28.35
CA VAL A 579 -24.98 -8.89 28.79
C VAL A 579 -23.50 -8.56 29.01
N TYR A 580 -22.92 -9.16 30.06
CA TYR A 580 -21.56 -8.92 30.51
C TYR A 580 -20.80 -10.22 30.73
N THR A 581 -19.57 -10.26 30.24
CA THR A 581 -18.70 -11.45 30.22
C THR A 581 -17.44 -11.25 31.06
N SER A 582 -16.55 -12.22 31.03
CA SER A 582 -15.17 -12.09 31.52
C SER A 582 -14.30 -13.02 30.71
N TYR A 583 -13.24 -12.49 30.09
CA TYR A 583 -12.34 -13.27 29.25
C TYR A 583 -11.77 -14.51 29.98
N THR A 584 -11.86 -15.66 29.31
CA THR A 584 -11.42 -16.96 29.82
C THR A 584 -10.22 -17.53 29.06
N GLY A 585 -9.78 -16.86 27.99
CA GLY A 585 -8.59 -17.23 27.24
C GLY A 585 -7.32 -17.14 28.08
N THR A 586 -6.31 -17.92 27.69
CA THR A 586 -5.08 -18.14 28.47
C THR A 586 -3.87 -17.36 27.95
N HIS A 587 -3.97 -16.82 26.74
CA HIS A 587 -2.89 -16.11 26.05
C HIS A 587 -2.97 -14.59 26.30
N GLY A 588 -1.80 -13.97 26.51
CA GLY A 588 -1.63 -12.57 26.91
C GLY A 588 -0.71 -12.41 28.13
N VAL A 589 -0.15 -11.22 28.33
CA VAL A 589 0.87 -11.02 29.39
C VAL A 589 0.21 -10.79 30.75
N PRO A 590 0.50 -11.59 31.81
CA PRO A 590 -0.12 -11.41 33.11
C PRO A 590 0.32 -10.10 33.79
N MET A 591 -0.64 -9.30 34.23
CA MET A 591 -0.43 -7.98 34.82
C MET A 591 -0.06 -8.04 36.31
N THR A 592 1.02 -8.76 36.62
CA THR A 592 1.68 -8.72 37.93
C THR A 592 2.20 -7.31 38.25
N ALA A 593 2.39 -6.98 39.52
CA ALA A 593 2.90 -5.67 39.96
C ALA A 593 4.17 -5.18 39.20
N VAL A 594 5.11 -6.09 38.88
CA VAL A 594 6.32 -5.76 38.10
C VAL A 594 5.98 -5.51 36.63
N ASN A 595 5.14 -6.35 36.03
CA ASN A 595 4.74 -6.21 34.63
C ASN A 595 3.93 -4.93 34.43
N ARG A 596 3.03 -4.59 35.36
CA ARG A 596 2.29 -3.31 35.34
C ARG A 596 3.21 -2.11 35.30
N ALA A 597 4.31 -2.10 36.05
CA ALA A 597 5.31 -1.03 35.99
C ALA A 597 6.06 -0.99 34.63
N LEU A 598 6.46 -2.14 34.09
CA LEU A 598 7.14 -2.21 32.79
C LEU A 598 6.22 -1.77 31.63
N TRP A 599 4.99 -2.26 31.59
CA TRP A 599 4.01 -1.92 30.54
C TRP A 599 3.49 -0.48 30.67
N SER A 600 3.36 0.04 31.90
CA SER A 600 3.12 1.47 32.15
C SER A 600 4.22 2.35 31.55
N LEU A 601 5.49 1.98 31.74
CA LEU A 601 6.64 2.70 31.14
C LEU A 601 6.72 2.53 29.62
N LYS A 602 6.36 1.35 29.08
CA LYS A 602 6.33 1.09 27.62
C LYS A 602 5.29 1.94 26.90
N LEU A 603 4.07 1.98 27.45
CA LEU A 603 2.89 2.57 26.82
C LEU A 603 2.69 4.05 27.21
N GLY A 604 3.44 4.56 28.19
CA GLY A 604 3.26 5.90 28.75
C GLY A 604 2.03 6.04 29.65
N ASP A 605 1.38 4.92 29.99
CA ASP A 605 0.08 4.87 30.66
C ASP A 605 0.23 4.59 32.16
N PHE A 606 -0.01 5.60 32.99
CA PHE A 606 0.08 5.48 34.45
C PHE A 606 -1.06 4.69 35.08
N ASN A 607 -2.23 4.58 34.43
CA ASN A 607 -3.40 3.90 34.98
C ASN A 607 -3.16 2.39 35.13
N LEU A 608 -2.35 1.80 34.23
CA LEU A 608 -1.86 0.42 34.36
C LEU A 608 -1.20 0.16 35.73
N LEU A 609 -0.46 1.13 36.25
CA LEU A 609 0.23 0.99 37.53
C LEU A 609 -0.71 1.16 38.73
N VAL A 610 -1.69 2.06 38.67
CA VAL A 610 -2.50 2.45 39.84
C VAL A 610 -3.95 1.95 39.87
N SER A 611 -4.51 1.46 38.76
CA SER A 611 -5.90 1.01 38.72
C SER A 611 -6.14 -0.24 39.58
N GLY A 612 -7.04 -0.14 40.56
CA GLY A 612 -7.49 -1.29 41.36
C GLY A 612 -8.33 -2.31 40.60
N GLN A 613 -8.73 -2.01 39.35
CA GLN A 613 -9.54 -2.90 38.51
C GLN A 613 -8.69 -3.93 37.74
N VAL A 614 -7.37 -3.68 37.66
CA VAL A 614 -6.37 -4.59 37.10
C VAL A 614 -5.80 -5.43 38.25
N THR A 615 -5.75 -6.75 38.06
CA THR A 615 -5.27 -7.71 39.06
C THR A 615 -4.14 -8.58 38.49
N ASP A 616 -3.44 -9.34 39.33
CA ASP A 616 -2.43 -10.31 38.87
C ASP A 616 -3.01 -11.44 37.97
N LYS A 617 -4.35 -11.59 37.92
CA LYS A 617 -5.07 -12.48 36.98
C LYS A 617 -5.43 -11.83 35.64
N THR A 618 -5.32 -10.51 35.52
CA THR A 618 -5.66 -9.77 34.31
C THR A 618 -4.56 -9.93 33.28
N LEU A 619 -4.91 -10.30 32.04
CA LEU A 619 -3.97 -10.40 30.93
C LEU A 619 -3.97 -9.10 30.10
N MET A 620 -2.78 -8.73 29.63
CA MET A 620 -2.60 -7.69 28.62
C MET A 620 -2.74 -8.31 27.24
N LEU A 621 -3.82 -7.97 26.56
CA LEU A 621 -4.06 -8.32 25.16
C LEU A 621 -3.50 -7.19 24.28
N TYR A 622 -2.31 -7.38 23.73
CA TYR A 622 -1.50 -6.35 23.04
C TYR A 622 -1.23 -6.69 21.56
N ARG A 623 -0.98 -5.65 20.73
CA ARG A 623 -1.02 -5.69 19.26
C ARG A 623 -2.28 -6.40 18.79
N ARG A 624 -3.44 -5.78 19.02
CA ARG A 624 -4.72 -6.44 18.78
C ARG A 624 -5.00 -6.65 17.29
N GLN A 625 -4.70 -5.64 16.48
CA GLN A 625 -4.75 -5.66 15.02
C GLN A 625 -4.01 -6.89 14.44
N ILE A 626 -4.68 -7.67 13.58
CA ILE A 626 -4.17 -8.98 13.15
C ILE A 626 -2.94 -8.92 12.22
N ILE A 627 -2.86 -7.94 11.33
CA ILE A 627 -1.72 -7.74 10.42
C ILE A 627 -0.51 -7.23 11.21
N ASP A 628 -0.69 -6.27 12.14
CA ASP A 628 0.38 -5.80 13.03
C ASP A 628 0.94 -6.93 13.91
N ARG A 629 0.09 -7.87 14.37
CA ARG A 629 0.52 -9.07 15.11
C ARG A 629 1.44 -9.93 14.26
N VAL A 630 1.00 -10.37 13.08
CA VAL A 630 1.78 -11.32 12.27
C VAL A 630 3.02 -10.65 11.66
N GLY A 631 2.92 -9.36 11.32
CA GLY A 631 4.03 -8.51 10.90
C GLY A 631 5.12 -8.36 11.96
N GLU A 632 4.77 -8.25 13.24
CA GLU A 632 5.76 -8.31 14.31
C GLU A 632 6.34 -9.71 14.51
N LEU A 633 5.51 -10.77 14.53
CA LEU A 633 5.95 -12.14 14.79
C LEU A 633 6.89 -12.68 13.71
N ALA A 634 6.64 -12.36 12.44
CA ALA A 634 7.43 -12.77 11.30
C ALA A 634 7.75 -11.59 10.34
N PRO A 635 8.61 -10.63 10.77
CA PRO A 635 8.90 -9.36 10.06
C PRO A 635 9.81 -9.53 8.84
N PHE A 636 9.85 -10.75 8.31
CA PHE A 636 10.68 -11.24 7.21
C PHE A 636 9.84 -11.94 6.13
N LEU A 637 8.52 -12.03 6.34
CA LEU A 637 7.50 -12.34 5.35
C LEU A 637 6.80 -11.04 4.95
N SER A 638 6.26 -10.98 3.73
CA SER A 638 5.32 -9.93 3.30
C SER A 638 3.90 -10.47 3.45
N PHE A 639 2.95 -9.70 3.98
CA PHE A 639 1.58 -10.17 4.23
C PHE A 639 0.61 -9.62 3.20
N ASP A 640 -0.41 -10.40 2.84
CA ASP A 640 -1.48 -9.99 1.91
C ASP A 640 -2.33 -8.84 2.47
N SER A 641 -2.90 -8.03 1.58
CA SER A 641 -3.73 -6.89 1.97
C SER A 641 -5.19 -7.22 2.27
N SER A 642 -5.66 -8.44 1.98
CA SER A 642 -7.02 -8.94 2.28
C SER A 642 -6.97 -10.25 3.08
N PRO A 643 -6.80 -10.17 4.41
CA PRO A 643 -7.09 -11.31 5.28
C PRO A 643 -8.58 -11.68 5.17
N TYR A 644 -8.98 -12.86 5.65
CA TYR A 644 -10.38 -13.29 5.57
C TYR A 644 -10.83 -14.04 6.82
N VAL A 645 -12.06 -13.75 7.23
CA VAL A 645 -12.72 -14.40 8.37
C VAL A 645 -13.40 -15.69 7.93
N VAL A 646 -13.25 -16.75 8.72
CA VAL A 646 -13.88 -18.06 8.53
C VAL A 646 -14.47 -18.56 9.85
N VAL A 647 -15.58 -19.31 9.77
CA VAL A 647 -16.22 -19.93 10.95
C VAL A 647 -16.05 -21.44 10.87
N VAL A 648 -15.32 -22.00 11.82
CA VAL A 648 -15.01 -23.44 11.89
C VAL A 648 -15.27 -23.93 13.30
N ASP A 649 -16.01 -25.04 13.44
CA ASP A 649 -16.32 -25.71 14.71
C ASP A 649 -16.87 -24.77 15.82
N GLY A 650 -17.66 -23.77 15.42
CA GLY A 650 -18.28 -22.79 16.32
C GLY A 650 -17.36 -21.63 16.75
N ARG A 651 -16.11 -21.58 16.25
CA ARG A 651 -15.14 -20.51 16.49
C ARG A 651 -14.93 -19.64 15.24
N ILE A 652 -14.51 -18.41 15.48
CA ILE A 652 -14.15 -17.43 14.44
C ILE A 652 -12.62 -17.40 14.31
N TYR A 653 -12.14 -17.56 13.08
CA TYR A 653 -10.71 -17.51 12.74
C TYR A 653 -10.46 -16.49 11.63
N TRP A 654 -9.30 -15.84 11.68
CA TRP A 654 -8.76 -15.11 10.54
C TRP A 654 -7.70 -15.96 9.85
N ILE A 655 -7.74 -16.00 8.52
CA ILE A 655 -6.65 -16.53 7.71
C ILE A 655 -5.97 -15.35 7.03
N VAL A 656 -4.66 -15.20 7.30
CA VAL A 656 -3.80 -14.18 6.70
C VAL A 656 -2.83 -14.87 5.76
N ASP A 657 -2.77 -14.37 4.53
CA ASP A 657 -1.88 -14.87 3.51
C ASP A 657 -0.48 -14.25 3.63
N ALA A 658 0.57 -15.07 3.49
CA ALA A 658 1.95 -14.62 3.71
C ALA A 658 2.92 -15.13 2.64
N TYR A 659 3.83 -14.23 2.28
CA TYR A 659 4.70 -14.34 1.12
C TYR A 659 6.17 -14.33 1.51
N THR A 660 6.96 -15.16 0.84
CA THR A 660 8.39 -14.88 0.69
C THR A 660 8.61 -14.11 -0.61
N THR A 661 9.51 -13.14 -0.57
CA THR A 661 9.79 -12.22 -1.68
C THR A 661 11.30 -12.07 -1.87
N GLY A 662 11.73 -11.78 -3.10
CA GLY A 662 13.12 -11.58 -3.45
C GLY A 662 13.30 -10.59 -4.60
N ALA A 663 14.49 -9.98 -4.71
CA ALA A 663 14.79 -8.95 -5.70
C ALA A 663 16.10 -9.21 -6.48
N THR A 664 16.65 -10.43 -6.38
CA THR A 664 17.93 -10.85 -6.93
C THR A 664 17.82 -12.11 -7.81
N TYR A 665 16.61 -12.60 -8.10
CA TYR A 665 16.43 -13.83 -8.89
C TYR A 665 16.96 -13.61 -10.32
N PRO A 666 17.85 -14.48 -10.85
CA PRO A 666 18.48 -14.25 -12.13
C PRO A 666 17.49 -14.43 -13.30
N TYR A 667 17.53 -13.51 -14.26
CA TYR A 667 16.67 -13.44 -15.46
C TYR A 667 15.17 -13.38 -15.14
N SER A 668 14.79 -12.66 -14.07
CA SER A 668 13.39 -12.41 -13.73
C SER A 668 13.06 -10.92 -13.78
N GLN A 669 11.96 -10.57 -14.44
CA GLN A 669 11.42 -9.20 -14.52
C GLN A 669 11.02 -8.65 -13.14
N THR A 670 11.42 -7.41 -12.86
CA THR A 670 11.21 -6.78 -11.56
C THR A 670 9.95 -5.91 -11.54
N VAL A 671 8.90 -6.33 -10.83
CA VAL A 671 7.64 -5.60 -10.66
C VAL A 671 7.63 -4.76 -9.37
N PRO A 672 6.79 -3.71 -9.28
CA PRO A 672 6.41 -3.15 -7.97
C PRO A 672 5.55 -4.15 -7.19
N PHE A 673 5.79 -4.27 -5.89
CA PHE A 673 4.92 -5.05 -4.99
C PHE A 673 4.95 -4.39 -3.60
N GLN A 674 3.77 -4.03 -3.09
CA GLN A 674 3.61 -3.28 -1.83
C GLN A 674 4.54 -2.05 -1.79
N TYR A 675 5.40 -1.93 -0.78
CA TYR A 675 6.33 -0.80 -0.61
C TYR A 675 7.66 -0.95 -1.38
N GLY A 676 7.83 -2.03 -2.16
CA GLY A 676 9.11 -2.42 -2.74
C GLY A 676 9.06 -2.77 -4.22
N ARG A 677 10.18 -3.32 -4.70
CA ARG A 677 10.30 -3.95 -6.02
C ARG A 677 10.86 -5.34 -5.84
N ILE A 678 10.22 -6.32 -6.48
CA ILE A 678 10.55 -7.74 -6.35
C ILE A 678 10.68 -8.36 -7.74
N ASN A 679 11.44 -9.45 -7.84
CA ASN A 679 11.46 -10.32 -9.00
C ASN A 679 11.32 -11.81 -8.65
N TYR A 680 10.92 -12.12 -7.41
CA TYR A 680 10.55 -13.45 -6.94
C TYR A 680 9.44 -13.33 -5.89
N ILE A 681 8.45 -14.22 -5.94
CA ILE A 681 7.38 -14.32 -4.93
C ILE A 681 6.84 -15.75 -4.80
N ARG A 682 6.53 -16.17 -3.57
CA ARG A 682 5.77 -17.39 -3.27
C ARG A 682 4.78 -17.15 -2.15
N ASN A 683 3.58 -17.74 -2.24
CA ASN A 683 2.66 -17.88 -1.13
C ASN A 683 3.08 -19.07 -0.24
N SER A 684 4.25 -18.95 0.38
CA SER A 684 4.87 -20.05 1.11
C SER A 684 4.17 -20.35 2.45
N VAL A 685 3.37 -19.42 3.00
CA VAL A 685 2.82 -19.52 4.35
C VAL A 685 1.36 -19.05 4.40
N LYS A 686 0.53 -19.80 5.14
CA LYS A 686 -0.81 -19.37 5.60
C LYS A 686 -0.75 -19.20 7.11
N VAL A 687 -1.21 -18.07 7.64
CA VAL A 687 -1.30 -17.85 9.08
C VAL A 687 -2.77 -17.94 9.50
N VAL A 688 -3.09 -18.87 10.41
CA VAL A 688 -4.43 -18.90 11.04
C VAL A 688 -4.34 -18.24 12.41
N ILE A 689 -5.25 -17.33 12.71
CA ILE A 689 -5.33 -16.58 13.97
C ILE A 689 -6.70 -16.82 14.62
N ASP A 690 -6.72 -17.26 15.88
CA ASP A 690 -7.96 -17.36 16.67
C ASP A 690 -8.46 -15.95 17.05
N ALA A 691 -9.69 -15.60 16.70
CA ALA A 691 -10.22 -14.25 16.93
C ALA A 691 -10.51 -13.94 18.41
N TYR A 692 -10.58 -14.97 19.27
CA TYR A 692 -10.78 -14.84 20.71
C TYR A 692 -9.46 -14.79 21.47
N GLU A 693 -8.52 -15.70 21.22
CA GLU A 693 -7.24 -15.76 21.97
C GLU A 693 -6.04 -15.07 21.29
N GLY A 694 -6.12 -14.75 20.00
CA GLY A 694 -5.06 -14.04 19.27
C GLY A 694 -3.78 -14.87 19.09
N THR A 695 -3.87 -16.19 19.28
CA THR A 695 -2.83 -17.16 18.92
C THR A 695 -2.76 -17.30 17.42
N ALA A 696 -1.55 -17.32 16.86
CA ALA A 696 -1.30 -17.40 15.42
C ALA A 696 -0.47 -18.63 15.09
N VAL A 697 -0.87 -19.42 14.07
CA VAL A 697 -0.14 -20.61 13.63
C VAL A 697 0.27 -20.46 12.16
N PHE A 698 1.57 -20.53 11.89
CA PHE A 698 2.16 -20.30 10.56
C PHE A 698 2.36 -21.65 9.85
N TYR A 699 1.45 -22.01 8.95
CA TYR A 699 1.48 -23.23 8.16
C TYR A 699 2.25 -23.04 6.86
N VAL A 700 3.31 -23.83 6.62
CA VAL A 700 4.12 -23.76 5.40
C VAL A 700 3.50 -24.61 4.29
N VAL A 701 3.11 -23.95 3.19
CA VAL A 701 2.34 -24.53 2.07
C VAL A 701 3.22 -24.79 0.83
N ASP A 702 4.25 -23.97 0.58
CA ASP A 702 5.30 -24.30 -0.38
C ASP A 702 6.62 -24.65 0.34
N PRO A 703 6.81 -25.91 0.79
CA PRO A 703 8.06 -26.35 1.42
C PRO A 703 9.22 -26.51 0.43
N ARG A 704 9.06 -26.16 -0.86
CA ARG A 704 10.14 -26.16 -1.86
C ARG A 704 10.77 -24.78 -2.06
N ASP A 705 10.15 -23.73 -1.53
CA ASP A 705 10.70 -22.38 -1.58
C ASP A 705 12.01 -22.29 -0.74
N PRO A 706 13.15 -21.90 -1.34
CA PRO A 706 14.42 -21.79 -0.61
C PRO A 706 14.39 -20.72 0.49
N ILE A 707 13.54 -19.70 0.37
CA ILE A 707 13.46 -18.62 1.38
C ILE A 707 12.75 -19.12 2.64
N ILE A 708 11.57 -19.75 2.53
CA ILE A 708 10.90 -20.31 3.71
C ILE A 708 11.71 -21.45 4.33
N ALA A 709 12.41 -22.28 3.54
CA ALA A 709 13.27 -23.34 4.07
C ALA A 709 14.43 -22.79 4.93
N ALA A 710 15.00 -21.64 4.57
CA ALA A 710 16.01 -20.96 5.39
C ALA A 710 15.41 -20.37 6.68
N TYR A 711 14.20 -19.79 6.61
CA TYR A 711 13.51 -19.27 7.80
C TYR A 711 12.98 -20.37 8.73
N GLN A 712 12.56 -21.53 8.22
CA GLN A 712 12.24 -22.70 9.04
C GLN A 712 13.47 -23.22 9.81
N ALA A 713 14.65 -23.20 9.19
CA ALA A 713 15.89 -23.56 9.87
C ALA A 713 16.35 -22.50 10.89
N THR A 714 15.98 -21.23 10.70
CA THR A 714 16.24 -20.12 11.63
C THR A 714 15.27 -20.11 12.83
N PHE A 715 14.00 -20.41 12.57
CA PHE A 715 12.89 -20.28 13.53
C PHE A 715 12.07 -21.59 13.61
N PRO A 716 12.65 -22.69 14.11
CA PRO A 716 12.03 -24.02 14.06
C PRO A 716 10.75 -24.16 14.91
N THR A 717 10.51 -23.26 15.85
CA THR A 717 9.30 -23.22 16.71
C THR A 717 8.17 -22.35 16.14
N LEU A 718 8.40 -21.59 15.07
CA LEU A 718 7.40 -20.71 14.47
C LEU A 718 6.50 -21.45 13.46
N PHE A 719 7.07 -22.40 12.71
CA PHE A 719 6.46 -22.96 11.51
C PHE A 719 5.93 -24.38 11.70
N THR A 720 4.74 -24.62 11.18
CA THR A 720 4.02 -25.90 11.20
C THR A 720 3.84 -26.44 9.78
N SER A 721 3.81 -27.77 9.57
CA SER A 721 3.49 -28.33 8.24
C SER A 721 2.02 -28.07 7.90
N PHE A 722 1.72 -27.73 6.64
CA PHE A 722 0.34 -27.66 6.14
C PHE A 722 -0.45 -28.95 6.37
N ASP A 723 0.19 -30.12 6.47
CA ASP A 723 -0.45 -31.41 6.77
C ASP A 723 -1.10 -31.44 8.16
N ALA A 724 -0.58 -30.67 9.12
CA ALA A 724 -1.11 -30.56 10.48
C ALA A 724 -2.28 -29.56 10.62
N MET A 725 -2.64 -28.84 9.55
CA MET A 725 -3.80 -27.95 9.56
C MET A 725 -5.11 -28.76 9.76
N PRO A 726 -6.00 -28.35 10.68
CA PRO A 726 -7.31 -28.98 10.86
C PRO A 726 -8.12 -29.02 9.56
N ALA A 727 -8.86 -30.12 9.35
CA ALA A 727 -9.55 -30.37 8.07
C ALA A 727 -10.59 -29.29 7.72
N GLY A 728 -11.31 -28.75 8.71
CA GLY A 728 -12.24 -27.63 8.51
C GLY A 728 -11.51 -26.38 8.00
N LEU A 729 -10.50 -25.91 8.71
CA LEU A 729 -9.66 -24.78 8.28
C LEU A 729 -9.03 -25.00 6.90
N ARG A 730 -8.59 -26.23 6.58
CA ARG A 730 -8.03 -26.55 5.26
C ARG A 730 -9.05 -26.41 4.13
N ALA A 731 -10.33 -26.69 4.38
CA ALA A 731 -11.39 -26.54 3.37
C ALA A 731 -11.64 -25.08 2.95
N HIS A 732 -11.26 -24.12 3.78
CA HIS A 732 -11.41 -22.68 3.52
C HIS A 732 -10.20 -22.04 2.81
N ILE A 733 -9.13 -22.80 2.57
CA ILE A 733 -7.90 -22.29 1.97
C ILE A 733 -8.12 -21.88 0.51
N ARG A 734 -7.66 -20.67 0.15
CA ARG A 734 -7.76 -20.08 -1.20
C ARG A 734 -6.43 -19.43 -1.62
N VAL A 735 -6.17 -19.30 -2.92
CA VAL A 735 -5.00 -18.60 -3.47
C VAL A 735 -5.24 -17.09 -3.41
N PRO A 736 -4.36 -16.28 -2.80
CA PRO A 736 -4.64 -14.89 -2.50
C PRO A 736 -4.58 -13.95 -3.72
N VAL A 737 -5.31 -12.84 -3.60
CA VAL A 737 -5.58 -11.92 -4.71
C VAL A 737 -4.37 -11.06 -5.09
N ASP A 738 -3.50 -10.63 -4.14
CA ASP A 738 -2.32 -9.83 -4.48
C ASP A 738 -1.28 -10.64 -5.29
N LEU A 739 -1.08 -11.90 -4.93
CA LEU A 739 -0.24 -12.81 -5.72
C LEU A 739 -0.87 -13.07 -7.09
N PHE A 740 -2.16 -13.38 -7.16
CA PHE A 740 -2.80 -13.70 -8.44
C PHE A 740 -2.82 -12.48 -9.39
N ASN A 741 -3.06 -11.26 -8.87
CA ASN A 741 -2.90 -10.01 -9.63
C ASN A 741 -1.48 -9.87 -10.20
N THR A 742 -0.46 -10.10 -9.36
CA THR A 742 0.96 -10.01 -9.76
C THR A 742 1.28 -11.04 -10.84
N GLN A 743 0.78 -12.26 -10.70
CA GLN A 743 0.95 -13.36 -11.64
C GLN A 743 0.22 -13.13 -12.97
N VAL A 744 -1.02 -12.66 -12.94
CA VAL A 744 -1.80 -12.24 -14.12
C VAL A 744 -1.04 -11.17 -14.91
N GLY A 745 -0.53 -10.13 -14.23
CA GLY A 745 0.21 -9.03 -14.85
C GLY A 745 1.52 -9.48 -15.51
N ILE A 746 2.20 -10.49 -14.95
CA ILE A 746 3.33 -11.15 -15.61
C ILE A 746 2.84 -12.01 -16.78
N TYR A 747 1.85 -12.88 -16.57
CA TYR A 747 1.39 -13.86 -17.56
C TYR A 747 0.82 -13.21 -18.84
N ALA A 748 0.24 -12.01 -18.72
CA ALA A 748 -0.18 -11.16 -19.84
C ALA A 748 0.90 -10.97 -20.93
N THR A 749 2.18 -10.97 -20.55
CA THR A 749 3.33 -10.99 -21.50
C THR A 749 4.01 -12.37 -21.56
N TYR A 750 4.15 -13.06 -20.42
CA TYR A 750 4.95 -14.27 -20.27
C TYR A 750 4.22 -15.59 -20.58
N HIS A 751 2.98 -15.54 -21.09
CA HIS A 751 2.39 -16.66 -21.81
C HIS A 751 3.12 -16.91 -23.15
N ILE A 752 3.72 -15.89 -23.76
CA ILE A 752 4.50 -16.00 -24.99
C ILE A 752 5.82 -16.72 -24.69
N THR A 753 5.98 -17.94 -25.20
CA THR A 753 7.18 -18.77 -24.96
C THR A 753 8.19 -18.78 -26.10
N ASP A 754 7.84 -18.30 -27.30
CA ASP A 754 8.80 -18.13 -28.41
C ASP A 754 9.56 -16.80 -28.28
N PRO A 755 10.90 -16.78 -28.19
CA PRO A 755 11.67 -15.54 -27.99
C PRO A 755 11.56 -14.51 -29.13
N LYS A 756 11.23 -14.92 -30.36
CA LYS A 756 11.07 -14.01 -31.51
C LYS A 756 9.70 -13.31 -31.46
N VAL A 757 8.65 -14.06 -31.11
CA VAL A 757 7.31 -13.50 -30.89
C VAL A 757 7.31 -12.57 -29.68
N PHE A 758 8.00 -12.95 -28.60
CA PHE A 758 8.18 -12.11 -27.41
C PHE A 758 8.94 -10.81 -27.74
N PHE A 759 10.03 -10.89 -28.53
CA PHE A 759 10.77 -9.71 -29.00
C PHE A 759 9.88 -8.76 -29.83
N ALA A 760 9.01 -9.30 -30.69
CA ALA A 760 8.11 -8.51 -31.51
C ALA A 760 6.92 -7.92 -30.74
N ARG A 761 6.56 -8.51 -29.58
CA ARG A 761 5.42 -8.13 -28.72
C ARG A 761 4.04 -8.13 -29.42
N GLU A 762 3.89 -8.94 -30.47
CA GLU A 762 2.68 -8.97 -31.31
C GLU A 762 1.46 -9.63 -30.65
N ASP A 763 1.68 -10.51 -29.67
CA ASP A 763 0.62 -11.31 -29.01
C ASP A 763 0.43 -10.94 -27.53
N VAL A 764 0.93 -9.78 -27.09
CA VAL A 764 0.80 -9.32 -25.69
C VAL A 764 -0.67 -9.07 -25.34
N TRP A 765 -1.05 -9.42 -24.10
CA TRP A 765 -2.40 -9.21 -23.58
C TRP A 765 -2.45 -8.04 -22.60
N ASP A 766 -3.62 -7.41 -22.49
CA ASP A 766 -3.97 -6.44 -21.46
C ASP A 766 -4.95 -7.06 -20.44
N ILE A 767 -4.99 -6.46 -19.25
CA ILE A 767 -6.10 -6.64 -18.30
C ILE A 767 -7.32 -5.88 -18.85
N PRO A 768 -8.49 -6.51 -19.02
CA PRO A 768 -9.68 -5.83 -19.52
C PRO A 768 -10.17 -4.75 -18.56
N THR A 769 -10.89 -3.78 -19.10
CA THR A 769 -11.60 -2.75 -18.34
C THR A 769 -13.11 -2.97 -18.38
N ALA A 770 -13.82 -2.38 -17.41
CA ALA A 770 -15.28 -2.26 -17.37
C ALA A 770 -15.68 -0.93 -16.71
N GLN A 771 -16.95 -0.52 -16.83
CA GLN A 771 -17.48 0.68 -16.18
C GLN A 771 -18.27 0.31 -14.92
N ALA A 772 -18.01 0.99 -13.79
CA ALA A 772 -18.66 0.73 -12.50
C ALA A 772 -19.86 1.66 -12.19
N SER A 773 -20.25 2.55 -13.11
CA SER A 773 -21.45 3.40 -13.04
C SER A 773 -21.73 4.04 -14.42
N PRO A 774 -22.98 4.38 -14.78
CA PRO A 774 -23.29 4.88 -16.11
C PRO A 774 -22.53 6.18 -16.44
N GLY A 775 -21.75 6.16 -17.52
CA GLY A 775 -20.91 7.30 -17.92
C GLY A 775 -19.59 7.45 -17.14
N ALA A 776 -19.26 6.56 -16.20
CA ALA A 776 -17.96 6.54 -15.54
C ALA A 776 -16.82 6.17 -16.51
N LEU A 777 -15.58 6.53 -16.16
CA LEU A 777 -14.40 6.07 -16.88
C LEU A 777 -14.20 4.56 -16.66
N PRO A 778 -13.84 3.79 -17.71
CA PRO A 778 -13.45 2.40 -17.55
C PRO A 778 -12.28 2.20 -16.59
N THR A 779 -12.43 1.25 -15.67
CA THR A 779 -11.40 0.80 -14.72
C THR A 779 -10.99 -0.64 -15.02
N PRO A 780 -9.74 -1.05 -14.75
CA PRO A 780 -9.33 -2.45 -14.84
C PRO A 780 -10.25 -3.36 -14.02
N VAL A 781 -10.63 -4.49 -14.60
CA VAL A 781 -11.30 -5.58 -13.87
C VAL A 781 -10.30 -6.14 -12.84
N SER A 782 -10.78 -6.48 -11.65
CA SER A 782 -10.01 -7.23 -10.65
C SER A 782 -10.37 -8.72 -10.72
N PRO A 783 -9.45 -9.65 -10.40
CA PRO A 783 -9.79 -11.06 -10.28
C PRO A 783 -10.89 -11.31 -9.23
N TYR A 784 -11.73 -12.31 -9.47
CA TYR A 784 -12.85 -12.65 -8.61
C TYR A 784 -12.98 -14.16 -8.40
N TYR A 785 -13.39 -14.55 -7.19
CA TYR A 785 -13.68 -15.93 -6.84
C TYR A 785 -15.07 -16.34 -7.38
N VAL A 786 -15.14 -17.56 -7.89
CA VAL A 786 -16.35 -18.21 -8.43
C VAL A 786 -16.33 -19.70 -8.07
N LEU A 787 -17.51 -20.28 -7.89
CA LEU A 787 -17.69 -21.70 -7.63
C LEU A 787 -18.34 -22.34 -8.87
N PHE A 788 -17.53 -22.90 -9.76
CA PHE A 788 -18.00 -23.39 -11.06
C PHE A 788 -17.25 -24.63 -11.55
N ARG A 789 -17.78 -25.32 -12.56
CA ARG A 789 -17.12 -26.48 -13.19
C ARG A 789 -16.20 -26.01 -14.32
N LEU A 790 -14.90 -26.28 -14.18
CA LEU A 790 -13.92 -26.02 -15.25
C LEU A 790 -14.27 -26.80 -16.54
N PRO A 791 -14.11 -26.22 -17.74
CA PRO A 791 -14.31 -26.95 -18.99
C PRO A 791 -13.41 -28.19 -19.07
N GLY A 792 -14.05 -29.36 -19.22
CA GLY A 792 -13.43 -30.69 -19.25
C GLY A 792 -13.45 -31.44 -17.92
N GLU A 793 -13.68 -30.77 -16.78
CA GLU A 793 -13.78 -31.39 -15.46
C GLU A 793 -15.22 -31.84 -15.13
N GLN A 794 -15.37 -32.80 -14.22
CA GLN A 794 -16.70 -33.33 -13.84
C GLN A 794 -17.32 -32.61 -12.61
N ASN A 795 -16.47 -32.17 -11.68
CA ASN A 795 -16.88 -31.57 -10.41
C ASN A 795 -16.78 -30.03 -10.47
N PRO A 796 -17.66 -29.30 -9.76
CA PRO A 796 -17.44 -27.88 -9.50
C PRO A 796 -16.26 -27.70 -8.52
N GLU A 797 -15.51 -26.62 -8.69
CA GLU A 797 -14.42 -26.22 -7.80
C GLU A 797 -14.51 -24.71 -7.51
N TYR A 798 -13.92 -24.30 -6.38
CA TYR A 798 -13.71 -22.90 -6.07
C TYR A 798 -12.46 -22.40 -6.78
N LEU A 799 -12.64 -21.34 -7.57
CA LEU A 799 -11.71 -20.91 -8.60
C LEU A 799 -11.56 -19.39 -8.50
N LEU A 800 -10.32 -18.91 -8.54
CA LEU A 800 -10.04 -17.47 -8.71
C LEU A 800 -9.70 -17.25 -10.18
N ILE A 801 -10.49 -16.42 -10.89
CA ILE A 801 -10.37 -16.27 -12.35
C ILE A 801 -10.12 -14.83 -12.81
N MET A 802 -9.57 -14.73 -14.02
CA MET A 802 -9.28 -13.46 -14.68
C MET A 802 -9.36 -13.58 -16.22
N PRO A 803 -10.19 -12.77 -16.90
CA PRO A 803 -10.18 -12.65 -18.36
C PRO A 803 -9.03 -11.76 -18.89
N PHE A 804 -8.66 -11.93 -20.16
CA PHE A 804 -7.63 -11.17 -20.88
C PHE A 804 -8.13 -10.71 -22.26
N THR A 805 -7.69 -9.53 -22.71
CA THR A 805 -7.89 -9.02 -24.08
C THR A 805 -6.52 -8.83 -24.77
N PRO A 806 -6.42 -8.81 -26.12
CA PRO A 806 -5.17 -8.43 -26.78
C PRO A 806 -4.81 -6.98 -26.48
N HIS A 807 -3.50 -6.65 -26.49
CA HIS A 807 -3.03 -5.30 -26.21
C HIS A 807 -3.71 -4.25 -27.11
N GLY A 808 -4.31 -3.23 -26.48
CA GLY A 808 -5.05 -2.16 -27.16
C GLY A 808 -6.38 -2.60 -27.80
N LYS A 809 -6.95 -3.75 -27.42
CA LYS A 809 -8.27 -4.23 -27.87
C LYS A 809 -9.18 -4.60 -26.70
N ASN A 810 -10.49 -4.62 -26.98
CA ASN A 810 -11.54 -4.87 -25.99
C ASN A 810 -12.23 -6.25 -26.16
N ASN A 811 -11.86 -7.04 -27.17
CA ASN A 811 -12.34 -8.42 -27.35
C ASN A 811 -11.50 -9.39 -26.52
N LEU A 812 -12.08 -10.48 -26.00
CA LEU A 812 -11.31 -11.49 -25.29
C LEU A 812 -10.32 -12.22 -26.20
N VAL A 813 -9.26 -12.76 -25.59
CA VAL A 813 -8.28 -13.67 -26.23
C VAL A 813 -7.92 -14.87 -25.35
N SER A 814 -8.05 -14.74 -24.04
CA SER A 814 -7.87 -15.83 -23.08
C SER A 814 -8.63 -15.52 -21.79
N TRP A 815 -8.81 -16.53 -20.95
CA TRP A 815 -8.99 -16.34 -19.51
C TRP A 815 -8.08 -17.31 -18.75
N MET A 816 -7.87 -17.06 -17.47
CA MET A 816 -7.01 -17.86 -16.60
C MET A 816 -7.73 -18.14 -15.29
N ALA A 817 -7.57 -19.35 -14.78
CA ALA A 817 -8.03 -19.77 -13.46
C ALA A 817 -6.87 -20.31 -12.62
N VAL A 818 -6.98 -20.14 -11.30
CA VAL A 818 -6.23 -20.94 -10.33
C VAL A 818 -7.19 -21.71 -9.43
N ARG A 819 -6.88 -23.00 -9.23
CA ARG A 819 -7.68 -23.96 -8.45
C ARG A 819 -7.41 -23.80 -6.95
N ASN A 820 -8.46 -23.77 -6.13
CA ASN A 820 -8.35 -23.62 -4.67
C ASN A 820 -8.58 -24.92 -3.90
N ASP A 821 -9.09 -25.98 -4.54
CA ASP A 821 -9.59 -27.17 -3.84
C ASP A 821 -8.68 -28.41 -3.92
N GLY A 822 -8.64 -29.13 -2.80
CA GLY A 822 -8.06 -30.48 -2.70
C GLY A 822 -6.60 -30.58 -3.17
N PRO A 823 -6.22 -31.71 -3.80
CA PRO A 823 -4.88 -31.91 -4.36
C PRO A 823 -4.53 -30.96 -5.53
N GLN A 824 -5.50 -30.19 -6.02
CA GLN A 824 -5.34 -29.30 -7.17
C GLN A 824 -5.01 -27.85 -6.76
N TYR A 825 -5.00 -27.54 -5.46
CA TYR A 825 -4.68 -26.21 -4.93
C TYR A 825 -3.41 -25.62 -5.57
N GLY A 826 -3.51 -24.38 -6.05
CA GLY A 826 -2.38 -23.65 -6.65
C GLY A 826 -2.03 -24.08 -8.07
N GLN A 827 -2.83 -24.93 -8.73
CA GLN A 827 -2.67 -25.22 -10.16
C GLN A 827 -3.35 -24.16 -11.03
N TYR A 828 -2.68 -23.77 -12.10
CA TYR A 828 -3.11 -22.72 -13.02
C TYR A 828 -3.50 -23.31 -14.38
N VAL A 829 -4.63 -22.87 -14.93
CA VAL A 829 -5.08 -23.20 -16.29
C VAL A 829 -5.39 -21.92 -17.05
N SER A 830 -4.88 -21.83 -18.28
CA SER A 830 -5.10 -20.73 -19.23
C SER A 830 -5.91 -21.26 -20.41
N TYR A 831 -7.12 -20.75 -20.58
CA TYR A 831 -8.04 -21.12 -21.65
C TYR A 831 -7.97 -20.08 -22.78
N VAL A 832 -7.28 -20.43 -23.86
CA VAL A 832 -7.02 -19.56 -25.02
C VAL A 832 -8.17 -19.68 -26.04
N LEU A 833 -8.54 -18.54 -26.62
CA LEU A 833 -9.69 -18.39 -27.50
C LEU A 833 -9.31 -18.43 -28.99
N PRO A 834 -10.22 -18.85 -29.89
CA PRO A 834 -9.98 -18.90 -31.34
C PRO A 834 -9.71 -17.51 -31.93
N LYS A 835 -8.57 -17.37 -32.63
CA LYS A 835 -8.13 -16.09 -33.24
C LYS A 835 -8.89 -15.69 -34.51
N ASP A 836 -9.75 -16.57 -35.04
CA ASP A 836 -10.66 -16.31 -36.16
C ASP A 836 -12.05 -15.83 -35.72
N LYS A 837 -12.35 -15.81 -34.42
CA LYS A 837 -13.62 -15.34 -33.84
C LYS A 837 -13.43 -14.02 -33.11
N VAL A 838 -14.52 -13.25 -32.99
CA VAL A 838 -14.58 -12.06 -32.13
C VAL A 838 -15.49 -12.38 -30.96
N ILE A 839 -14.89 -12.49 -29.78
CA ILE A 839 -15.59 -12.75 -28.50
C ILE A 839 -15.55 -11.47 -27.70
N PHE A 840 -16.70 -10.91 -27.32
CA PHE A 840 -16.76 -9.62 -26.62
C PHE A 840 -16.09 -9.69 -25.25
N GLY A 841 -15.26 -8.70 -24.91
CA GLY A 841 -14.74 -8.53 -23.55
C GLY A 841 -15.61 -7.62 -22.69
N PRO A 842 -15.31 -7.49 -21.37
CA PRO A 842 -16.11 -6.73 -20.41
C PRO A 842 -16.49 -5.33 -20.90
N GLN A 843 -15.53 -4.53 -21.40
CA GLN A 843 -15.85 -3.18 -21.90
C GLN A 843 -16.78 -3.19 -23.12
N GLN A 844 -16.79 -4.23 -23.96
CA GLN A 844 -17.74 -4.32 -25.08
C GLN A 844 -19.15 -4.64 -24.57
N VAL A 845 -19.28 -5.55 -23.61
CA VAL A 845 -20.59 -5.89 -23.03
C VAL A 845 -21.13 -4.73 -22.18
N ALA A 846 -20.31 -4.07 -21.37
CA ALA A 846 -20.67 -2.83 -20.67
C ALA A 846 -21.12 -1.71 -21.63
N ASN A 847 -20.49 -1.61 -22.81
CA ASN A 847 -20.93 -0.67 -23.85
C ASN A 847 -22.30 -1.05 -24.44
N LEU A 848 -22.57 -2.35 -24.67
CA LEU A 848 -23.86 -2.84 -25.17
C LEU A 848 -24.98 -2.59 -24.15
N ILE A 849 -24.72 -2.91 -22.88
CA ILE A 849 -25.61 -2.64 -21.73
C ILE A 849 -25.98 -1.15 -21.68
N ASN A 850 -24.99 -0.26 -21.72
CA ASN A 850 -25.21 1.19 -21.68
C ASN A 850 -25.83 1.78 -22.96
N GLN A 851 -25.87 1.02 -24.07
CA GLN A 851 -26.51 1.39 -25.34
C GLN A 851 -27.93 0.85 -25.52
N ASP A 852 -28.36 -0.12 -24.72
CA ASP A 852 -29.73 -0.63 -24.80
C ASP A 852 -30.77 0.47 -24.47
N PRO A 853 -31.80 0.70 -25.31
CA PRO A 853 -32.75 1.79 -25.09
C PRO A 853 -33.61 1.67 -23.83
N VAL A 854 -33.81 0.47 -23.28
CA VAL A 854 -34.57 0.23 -22.05
C VAL A 854 -33.67 0.47 -20.84
N ILE A 855 -32.48 -0.15 -20.83
CA ILE A 855 -31.50 0.01 -19.73
C ILE A 855 -31.04 1.47 -19.64
N SER A 856 -30.68 2.10 -20.75
CA SER A 856 -30.20 3.49 -20.79
C SER A 856 -31.26 4.49 -20.32
N ARG A 857 -32.54 4.26 -20.68
CA ARG A 857 -33.68 5.03 -20.16
C ARG A 857 -33.85 4.85 -18.66
N ASP A 858 -33.88 3.61 -18.18
CA ASP A 858 -34.10 3.31 -16.77
C ASP A 858 -32.95 3.81 -15.89
N PHE A 859 -31.70 3.65 -16.33
CA PHE A 859 -30.53 4.25 -15.69
C PHE A 859 -30.66 5.77 -15.61
N THR A 860 -31.13 6.44 -16.66
CA THR A 860 -31.37 7.91 -16.66
C THR A 860 -32.47 8.33 -15.67
N LEU A 861 -33.48 7.48 -15.44
CA LEU A 861 -34.55 7.73 -14.47
C LEU A 861 -34.10 7.45 -13.02
N PHE A 862 -33.39 6.35 -12.82
CA PHE A 862 -32.90 5.89 -11.51
C PHE A 862 -31.70 6.71 -11.01
N HIS A 863 -30.85 7.24 -11.90
CA HIS A 863 -29.70 8.08 -11.58
C HIS A 863 -30.10 9.56 -11.67
N SER A 864 -30.94 10.00 -10.73
CA SER A 864 -31.60 11.32 -10.76
C SER A 864 -31.62 11.99 -9.38
N ASN A 865 -32.34 13.09 -9.22
CA ASN A 865 -32.35 13.89 -7.98
C ASN A 865 -33.08 13.18 -6.82
N GLY A 866 -32.38 12.24 -6.17
CA GLY A 866 -32.86 11.50 -4.99
C GLY A 866 -32.28 10.08 -4.89
N SER A 867 -31.88 9.49 -6.03
CA SER A 867 -31.36 8.13 -6.13
C SER A 867 -30.16 8.04 -7.07
N ASN A 868 -29.27 7.09 -6.81
CA ASN A 868 -28.07 6.82 -7.58
C ASN A 868 -28.03 5.35 -8.03
N VAL A 869 -27.74 5.13 -9.32
CA VAL A 869 -27.45 3.80 -9.89
C VAL A 869 -26.00 3.45 -9.64
N GLN A 870 -25.79 2.37 -8.89
CA GLN A 870 -24.50 1.73 -8.76
C GLN A 870 -24.52 0.44 -9.58
N GLN A 871 -23.66 0.35 -10.60
CA GLN A 871 -23.41 -0.91 -11.31
C GLN A 871 -22.49 -1.78 -10.45
N GLY A 872 -22.72 -3.08 -10.50
CA GLY A 872 -21.84 -4.07 -9.86
C GLY A 872 -20.59 -4.37 -10.68
N ASN A 873 -19.85 -5.40 -10.25
CA ASN A 873 -18.76 -5.93 -11.08
C ASN A 873 -19.35 -6.78 -12.22
N LEU A 874 -19.03 -6.42 -13.46
CA LEU A 874 -19.36 -7.21 -14.64
C LEU A 874 -18.50 -8.50 -14.66
N LEU A 875 -19.09 -9.61 -14.24
CA LEU A 875 -18.44 -10.93 -14.19
C LEU A 875 -18.55 -11.63 -15.55
N VAL A 876 -17.54 -12.43 -15.88
CA VAL A 876 -17.42 -13.21 -17.13
C VAL A 876 -17.27 -14.68 -16.76
N VAL A 877 -18.39 -15.40 -16.67
CA VAL A 877 -18.44 -16.77 -16.18
C VAL A 877 -18.51 -17.74 -17.37
N PRO A 878 -17.52 -18.63 -17.56
CA PRO A 878 -17.61 -19.71 -18.55
C PRO A 878 -18.68 -20.72 -18.12
N ILE A 879 -19.62 -21.06 -19.01
CA ILE A 879 -20.65 -22.08 -18.77
C ILE A 879 -20.81 -22.94 -20.03
N GLY A 880 -20.45 -24.21 -19.97
CA GLY A 880 -20.30 -25.04 -21.17
C GLY A 880 -19.22 -24.46 -22.09
N ASP A 881 -19.51 -24.39 -23.39
CA ASP A 881 -18.65 -23.74 -24.41
C ASP A 881 -19.06 -22.28 -24.70
N SER A 882 -19.70 -21.62 -23.73
CA SER A 882 -20.24 -20.26 -23.80
C SER A 882 -19.70 -19.38 -22.68
N PHE A 883 -19.83 -18.06 -22.84
CA PHE A 883 -19.65 -17.09 -21.76
C PHE A 883 -20.99 -16.50 -21.34
N LEU A 884 -21.27 -16.54 -20.03
CA LEU A 884 -22.31 -15.75 -19.40
C LEU A 884 -21.68 -14.47 -18.83
N TYR A 885 -22.15 -13.33 -19.32
CA TYR A 885 -21.86 -12.03 -18.72
C TYR A 885 -22.94 -11.72 -17.70
N PHE A 886 -22.54 -11.32 -16.50
CA PHE A 886 -23.45 -11.09 -15.38
C PHE A 886 -23.10 -9.76 -14.70
N GLU A 887 -24.11 -8.91 -14.46
CA GLU A 887 -23.94 -7.62 -13.77
C GLU A 887 -25.17 -7.31 -12.87
N PRO A 888 -24.99 -7.15 -11.55
CA PRO A 888 -26.06 -6.73 -10.65
C PRO A 888 -26.18 -5.20 -10.58
N ILE A 889 -27.40 -4.68 -10.44
CA ILE A 889 -27.68 -3.24 -10.39
C ILE A 889 -28.35 -2.87 -9.07
N TYR A 890 -27.69 -2.00 -8.31
CA TYR A 890 -28.18 -1.51 -7.02
C TYR A 890 -28.66 -0.07 -7.14
N LEU A 891 -29.77 0.25 -6.48
CA LEU A 891 -30.19 1.63 -6.24
C LEU A 891 -29.93 2.01 -4.79
N LYS A 892 -29.38 3.21 -4.57
CA LYS A 892 -29.30 3.82 -3.24
C LYS A 892 -29.69 5.29 -3.25
N ALA A 893 -30.34 5.77 -2.20
CA ALA A 893 -30.71 7.18 -2.09
C ALA A 893 -29.45 8.07 -1.98
N THR A 894 -29.52 9.31 -2.47
CA THR A 894 -28.37 10.25 -2.48
C THR A 894 -28.04 10.82 -1.08
N SER A 895 -28.78 10.44 -0.04
CA SER A 895 -28.49 10.76 1.36
C SER A 895 -27.37 9.86 1.93
N GLY A 896 -26.57 10.39 2.85
CA GLY A 896 -25.43 9.69 3.47
C GLY A 896 -25.80 8.60 4.50
N SER A 897 -26.97 7.97 4.36
CA SER A 897 -27.48 6.89 5.21
C SER A 897 -28.53 6.11 4.41
N SER A 898 -28.14 5.59 3.26
CA SER A 898 -28.97 4.82 2.34
C SER A 898 -28.51 3.37 2.31
N ILE A 899 -29.47 2.45 2.24
CA ILE A 899 -29.22 1.02 2.06
C ILE A 899 -29.23 0.74 0.55
N PRO A 900 -28.17 0.15 -0.04
CA PRO A 900 -28.21 -0.31 -1.42
C PRO A 900 -29.14 -1.50 -1.59
N GLU A 901 -30.18 -1.31 -2.39
CA GLU A 901 -31.15 -2.35 -2.72
C GLU A 901 -30.85 -2.87 -4.14
N LEU A 902 -30.66 -4.18 -4.31
CA LEU A 902 -30.61 -4.81 -5.63
C LEU A 902 -31.97 -4.65 -6.32
N LYS A 903 -32.01 -4.02 -7.49
CA LYS A 903 -33.28 -3.79 -8.23
C LYS A 903 -33.35 -4.45 -9.59
N LYS A 904 -32.21 -4.73 -10.22
CA LYS A 904 -32.15 -5.39 -11.53
C LYS A 904 -30.97 -6.34 -11.59
N VAL A 905 -31.14 -7.42 -12.33
CA VAL A 905 -30.06 -8.32 -12.76
C VAL A 905 -29.95 -8.21 -14.27
N ILE A 906 -28.72 -7.98 -14.74
CA ILE A 906 -28.38 -8.02 -16.16
C ILE A 906 -27.63 -9.32 -16.44
N LEU A 907 -28.08 -10.03 -17.48
CA LEU A 907 -27.32 -11.09 -18.11
C LEU A 907 -27.09 -10.75 -19.58
N ALA A 908 -25.97 -11.19 -20.14
CA ALA A 908 -25.77 -11.17 -21.59
C ALA A 908 -24.99 -12.39 -22.06
N ASP A 909 -25.18 -12.73 -23.34
CA ASP A 909 -24.28 -13.61 -24.10
C ASP A 909 -23.62 -12.79 -25.24
N GLN A 910 -23.16 -13.45 -26.31
CA GLN A 910 -22.57 -12.73 -27.47
C GLN A 910 -23.61 -12.07 -28.40
N THR A 911 -24.90 -12.31 -28.19
CA THR A 911 -25.98 -12.01 -29.15
C THR A 911 -27.09 -11.15 -28.57
N GLN A 912 -27.36 -11.24 -27.27
CA GLN A 912 -28.47 -10.58 -26.58
C GLN A 912 -28.08 -10.10 -25.18
N VAL A 913 -28.78 -9.06 -24.71
CA VAL A 913 -28.75 -8.55 -23.34
C VAL A 913 -30.14 -8.70 -22.74
N VAL A 914 -30.20 -9.16 -21.50
CA VAL A 914 -31.42 -9.42 -20.73
C VAL A 914 -31.36 -8.62 -19.43
N TYR A 915 -32.45 -7.95 -19.08
CA TYR A 915 -32.54 -7.02 -17.95
C TYR A 915 -33.89 -7.21 -17.25
N THR A 916 -33.86 -7.81 -16.05
CA THR A 916 -35.06 -8.23 -15.30
C THR A 916 -34.91 -7.97 -13.81
N ASP A 917 -35.95 -8.23 -13.03
CA ASP A 917 -35.96 -7.96 -11.58
C ASP A 917 -35.24 -9.05 -10.76
N THR A 918 -35.11 -10.26 -11.31
CA THR A 918 -34.49 -11.42 -10.61
C THR A 918 -33.57 -12.23 -11.53
N LEU A 919 -32.59 -12.92 -10.94
CA LEU A 919 -31.66 -13.79 -11.67
C LEU A 919 -32.38 -14.93 -12.42
N GLN A 920 -33.39 -15.55 -11.80
CA GLN A 920 -34.15 -16.63 -12.44
C GLN A 920 -34.88 -16.16 -13.71
N GLN A 921 -35.55 -14.98 -13.65
CA GLN A 921 -36.17 -14.39 -14.84
C GLN A 921 -35.14 -14.05 -15.92
N ALA A 922 -33.97 -13.56 -15.54
CA ALA A 922 -32.90 -13.24 -16.48
C ALA A 922 -32.41 -14.51 -17.19
N ILE A 923 -32.20 -15.60 -16.44
CA ILE A 923 -31.83 -16.91 -16.99
C ILE A 923 -32.91 -17.42 -17.94
N ASP A 924 -34.17 -17.46 -17.51
CA ASP A 924 -35.28 -18.02 -18.30
C ASP A 924 -35.53 -17.24 -19.60
N GLN A 925 -35.35 -15.92 -19.58
CA GLN A 925 -35.41 -15.09 -20.78
C GLN A 925 -34.20 -15.30 -21.69
N LEU A 926 -32.99 -15.43 -21.13
CA LEU A 926 -31.76 -15.63 -21.90
C LEU A 926 -31.76 -16.98 -22.65
N VAL A 927 -32.13 -18.09 -21.98
CA VAL A 927 -32.13 -19.43 -22.59
C VAL A 927 -33.42 -19.81 -23.30
N GLY A 928 -34.40 -18.91 -23.37
CA GLY A 928 -35.65 -19.10 -24.11
C GLY A 928 -36.68 -20.03 -23.45
N THR A 929 -36.56 -20.34 -22.15
CA THR A 929 -37.61 -21.02 -21.37
C THR A 929 -38.76 -20.10 -20.98
N SER A 930 -38.54 -18.78 -21.04
CA SER A 930 -39.61 -17.79 -20.97
C SER A 930 -40.55 -17.96 -22.16
N THR A 931 -41.68 -18.65 -21.93
CA THR A 931 -42.92 -18.26 -22.62
C THR A 931 -43.12 -16.78 -22.37
N ALA A 932 -42.84 -15.97 -23.40
CA ALA A 932 -42.97 -14.53 -23.33
C ALA A 932 -44.32 -14.17 -22.67
N PRO A 933 -44.33 -13.28 -21.66
CA PRO A 933 -45.51 -13.04 -20.83
C PRO A 933 -46.70 -12.74 -21.74
N THR A 934 -47.67 -13.66 -21.75
CA THR A 934 -48.64 -13.81 -22.84
C THR A 934 -49.16 -12.45 -23.25
N THR A 935 -48.86 -12.04 -24.49
CA THR A 935 -49.07 -10.69 -24.99
C THR A 935 -50.40 -10.15 -24.48
N THR A 936 -50.37 -9.06 -23.70
CA THR A 936 -51.58 -8.29 -23.35
C THR A 936 -52.36 -8.14 -24.65
N PRO A 937 -53.57 -8.73 -24.75
CA PRO A 937 -54.09 -9.18 -26.03
C PRO A 937 -54.13 -8.00 -26.97
N THR A 938 -53.34 -8.07 -28.05
CA THR A 938 -53.19 -6.96 -28.98
C THR A 938 -54.53 -6.80 -29.68
N THR A 939 -55.38 -5.92 -29.13
CA THR A 939 -56.73 -5.65 -29.59
C THR A 939 -56.65 -5.33 -31.06
N THR A 940 -56.97 -6.32 -31.90
CA THR A 940 -56.68 -6.27 -33.33
C THR A 940 -57.75 -5.39 -33.96
N LEU A 941 -57.52 -4.08 -33.92
CA LEU A 941 -58.43 -3.05 -34.39
C LEU A 941 -58.81 -3.38 -35.83
N THR A 942 -60.10 -3.63 -36.05
CA THR A 942 -60.64 -3.86 -37.39
C THR A 942 -60.37 -2.63 -38.27
N PRO A 943 -60.28 -2.78 -39.61
CA PRO A 943 -60.08 -1.64 -40.51
C PRO A 943 -61.11 -0.51 -40.28
N THR A 944 -62.34 -0.88 -39.91
CA THR A 944 -63.42 0.04 -39.51
C THR A 944 -63.08 0.85 -38.26
N GLN A 945 -62.53 0.22 -37.21
CA GLN A 945 -62.08 0.90 -36.00
C GLN A 945 -60.85 1.78 -36.25
N VAL A 946 -59.92 1.36 -37.12
CA VAL A 946 -58.76 2.18 -37.51
C VAL A 946 -59.22 3.45 -38.24
N ALA A 947 -60.18 3.33 -39.16
CA ALA A 947 -60.79 4.49 -39.82
C ALA A 947 -61.52 5.42 -38.83
N GLN A 948 -62.27 4.85 -37.88
CA GLN A 948 -62.98 5.61 -36.85
C GLN A 948 -62.03 6.35 -35.88
N ILE A 949 -60.88 5.75 -35.54
CA ILE A 949 -59.84 6.40 -34.74
C ILE A 949 -59.21 7.56 -35.53
N ALA A 950 -58.90 7.37 -36.82
CA ALA A 950 -58.32 8.42 -37.66
C ALA A 950 -59.27 9.63 -37.81
N ASP A 951 -60.57 9.40 -37.96
CA ASP A 951 -61.60 10.43 -37.98
C ASP A 951 -61.69 11.18 -36.64
N LEU A 952 -61.78 10.48 -35.51
CA LEU A 952 -61.79 11.10 -34.17
C LEU A 952 -60.52 11.91 -33.87
N VAL A 953 -59.34 11.45 -34.31
CA VAL A 953 -58.08 12.22 -34.21
C VAL A 953 -58.13 13.47 -35.09
N THR A 954 -58.71 13.38 -36.29
CA THR A 954 -58.85 14.54 -37.19
C THR A 954 -59.77 15.59 -36.56
N GLN A 955 -60.95 15.18 -36.09
CA GLN A 955 -61.91 16.07 -35.41
C GLN A 955 -61.31 16.70 -34.14
N ALA A 956 -60.62 15.91 -33.30
CA ALA A 956 -59.99 16.43 -32.09
C ALA A 956 -58.91 17.48 -32.40
N ASN A 957 -58.12 17.30 -33.45
CA ASN A 957 -57.15 18.31 -33.90
C ASN A 957 -57.84 19.57 -34.48
N THR A 958 -58.96 19.42 -35.18
CA THR A 958 -59.76 20.57 -35.66
C THR A 958 -60.30 21.42 -34.51
N HIS A 959 -60.95 20.79 -33.53
CA HIS A 959 -61.47 21.50 -32.35
C HIS A 959 -60.35 22.09 -31.47
N TYR A 960 -59.21 21.42 -31.35
CA TYR A 960 -58.04 21.96 -30.66
C TYR A 960 -57.45 23.21 -31.36
N ALA A 961 -57.43 23.22 -32.70
CA ALA A 961 -57.02 24.38 -33.48
C ALA A 961 -58.03 25.54 -33.38
N ALA A 962 -59.33 25.25 -33.34
CA ALA A 962 -60.40 26.24 -33.12
C ALA A 962 -60.27 26.88 -31.73
N ALA A 963 -60.11 26.07 -30.67
CA ALA A 963 -59.85 26.55 -29.31
C ALA A 963 -58.67 27.54 -29.26
N TYR A 964 -57.55 27.20 -29.91
CA TYR A 964 -56.38 28.08 -29.96
C TYR A 964 -56.58 29.36 -30.78
N ALA A 965 -57.51 29.38 -31.73
CA ALA A 965 -57.93 30.59 -32.44
C ALA A 965 -58.78 31.49 -31.53
N ASP A 966 -59.76 30.94 -30.83
CA ASP A 966 -60.63 31.66 -29.90
C ASP A 966 -59.85 32.25 -28.73
N LEU A 967 -58.94 31.47 -28.13
CA LEU A 967 -58.01 31.94 -27.09
C LEU A 967 -57.15 33.12 -27.56
N LYS A 968 -56.70 33.10 -28.83
CA LYS A 968 -55.93 34.19 -29.44
C LYS A 968 -56.78 35.43 -29.74
N ASN A 969 -58.07 35.24 -30.00
CA ASN A 969 -59.05 36.32 -30.19
C ASN A 969 -59.58 36.88 -28.85
N GLY A 970 -59.28 36.21 -27.73
CA GLY A 970 -59.74 36.58 -26.38
C GLY A 970 -61.09 35.97 -25.98
N ASP A 971 -61.68 35.10 -26.79
CA ASP A 971 -62.92 34.41 -26.46
C ASP A 971 -62.64 33.18 -25.58
N LEU A 972 -62.69 33.40 -24.27
CA LEU A 972 -62.54 32.34 -23.26
C LEU A 972 -63.75 31.38 -23.20
N ALA A 973 -64.91 31.77 -23.73
CA ALA A 973 -66.11 30.93 -23.77
C ALA A 973 -66.08 29.99 -24.99
N GLY A 974 -65.64 30.48 -26.15
CA GLY A 974 -65.30 29.68 -27.32
C GLY A 974 -64.21 28.65 -26.98
N PHE A 975 -63.07 29.10 -26.47
CA PHE A 975 -61.98 28.22 -26.00
C PHE A 975 -62.44 27.12 -25.04
N ALA A 976 -63.24 27.46 -24.03
CA ALA A 976 -63.75 26.48 -23.05
C ALA A 976 -64.73 25.47 -23.67
N THR A 977 -65.51 25.89 -24.68
CA THR A 977 -66.44 25.03 -25.41
C THR A 977 -65.69 24.06 -26.33
N GLU A 978 -64.77 24.58 -27.14
CA GLU A 978 -63.95 23.79 -28.05
C GLU A 978 -63.05 22.79 -27.31
N MET A 979 -62.38 23.20 -26.23
CA MET A 979 -61.58 22.29 -25.40
C MET A 979 -62.41 21.20 -24.71
N LYS A 980 -63.69 21.46 -24.39
CA LYS A 980 -64.60 20.42 -23.91
C LYS A 980 -64.87 19.39 -25.00
N THR A 981 -65.16 19.83 -26.24
CA THR A 981 -65.36 18.94 -27.40
C THR A 981 -64.13 18.07 -27.66
N VAL A 982 -62.90 18.63 -27.55
CA VAL A 982 -61.66 17.85 -27.60
C VAL A 982 -61.62 16.76 -26.52
N GLY A 983 -61.99 17.10 -25.28
CA GLY A 983 -62.06 16.14 -24.17
C GLY A 983 -63.08 15.02 -24.41
N ASP A 984 -64.27 15.34 -24.93
CA ASP A 984 -65.33 14.37 -25.24
C ASP A 984 -64.95 13.46 -26.44
N LEU A 985 -64.19 13.96 -27.41
CA LEU A 985 -63.62 13.18 -28.52
C LEU A 985 -62.49 12.24 -28.05
N LEU A 986 -61.60 12.72 -27.17
CA LEU A 986 -60.54 11.90 -26.59
C LEU A 986 -61.11 10.76 -25.72
N GLN A 987 -62.20 11.00 -25.00
CA GLN A 987 -62.91 9.93 -24.29
C GLN A 987 -63.53 8.89 -25.25
N GLN A 988 -64.06 9.31 -26.41
CA GLN A 988 -64.56 8.37 -27.41
C GLN A 988 -63.43 7.52 -27.98
N LEU A 989 -62.28 8.13 -28.28
CA LEU A 989 -61.08 7.41 -28.72
C LEU A 989 -60.60 6.40 -27.67
N GLN A 990 -60.53 6.79 -26.39
CA GLN A 990 -60.17 5.90 -25.27
C GLN A 990 -61.10 4.69 -25.13
N ARG A 991 -62.40 4.84 -25.41
CA ARG A 991 -63.38 3.74 -25.41
C ARG A 991 -63.14 2.75 -26.56
N ILE A 992 -62.59 3.21 -27.70
CA ILE A 992 -62.25 2.34 -28.85
C ILE A 992 -60.89 1.68 -28.66
N THR A 993 -59.91 2.37 -28.04
CA THR A 993 -58.57 1.82 -27.75
C THR A 993 -58.50 0.95 -26.49
N GLY A 994 -59.59 0.87 -25.71
CA GLY A 994 -59.68 0.03 -24.50
C GLY A 994 -59.00 0.58 -23.24
N THR A 995 -58.50 1.82 -23.29
CA THR A 995 -57.72 2.46 -22.22
C THR A 995 -58.60 3.36 -21.36
N ALA A 996 -59.46 2.77 -20.52
CA ALA A 996 -60.35 3.49 -19.61
C ALA A 996 -59.67 3.79 -18.25
N PRO A 997 -59.78 5.01 -17.69
CA PRO A 997 -59.35 5.31 -16.32
C PRO A 997 -60.36 4.80 -15.28
N THR A 998 -59.88 4.31 -14.13
CA THR A 998 -60.72 4.01 -12.97
C THR A 998 -61.31 5.31 -12.39
N PRO A 999 -62.63 5.40 -12.13
CA PRO A 999 -63.24 6.61 -11.58
C PRO A 999 -62.82 6.83 -10.12
N ALA A 1000 -62.38 8.05 -9.79
CA ALA A 1000 -62.11 8.45 -8.41
C ALA A 1000 -63.41 8.54 -7.60
N GLY A 1001 -63.41 8.02 -6.38
CA GLY A 1001 -64.59 8.02 -5.50
C GLY A 1001 -65.02 9.44 -5.11
N GLY A 1002 -66.28 9.78 -5.33
CA GLY A 1002 -66.82 11.10 -5.03
C GLY A 1002 -66.95 11.37 -3.53
N ALA A 1003 -66.36 12.46 -3.06
CA ALA A 1003 -66.59 12.98 -1.71
C ALA A 1003 -67.95 13.71 -1.66
N SER A 1004 -68.79 13.36 -0.67
CA SER A 1004 -70.11 13.98 -0.49
C SER A 1004 -69.98 15.39 0.13
N PRO A 1005 -70.72 16.41 -0.36
CA PRO A 1005 -70.63 17.78 0.15
C PRO A 1005 -71.35 17.92 1.51
N SER A 1006 -70.68 18.57 2.47
CA SER A 1006 -71.28 18.96 3.75
C SER A 1006 -71.89 20.38 3.66
N PRO A 1007 -73.03 20.69 4.31
CA PRO A 1007 -73.70 21.98 4.15
C PRO A 1007 -72.87 23.19 4.63
N GLY A 1008 -72.92 24.29 3.88
CA GLY A 1008 -72.13 25.49 4.15
C GLY A 1008 -72.58 26.31 5.37
N ARG A 1009 -71.65 27.13 5.89
CA ARG A 1009 -71.91 28.13 6.95
C ARG A 1009 -71.50 29.51 6.45
N ALA A 1010 -72.33 30.52 6.71
CA ALA A 1010 -72.21 31.85 6.12
C ALA A 1010 -71.00 32.67 6.62
N THR A 1011 -70.46 33.51 5.73
CA THR A 1011 -69.35 34.43 5.97
C THR A 1011 -69.80 35.71 6.69
N PRO A 1012 -69.11 36.17 7.75
CA PRO A 1012 -69.21 37.55 8.24
C PRO A 1012 -68.34 38.53 7.43
N THR A 1013 -68.67 39.81 7.48
CA THR A 1013 -67.94 40.92 6.83
C THR A 1013 -66.59 41.25 7.50
N PRO A 1014 -65.65 41.93 6.81
CA PRO A 1014 -64.30 42.17 7.30
C PRO A 1014 -64.20 43.42 8.19
N SER A 1015 -63.21 43.45 9.10
CA SER A 1015 -62.87 44.62 9.92
C SER A 1015 -61.36 44.85 10.06
N HIS A 1016 -60.90 45.97 9.49
CA HIS A 1016 -59.74 46.80 9.85
C HIS A 1016 -58.36 46.18 10.20
N SER A 1017 -57.36 46.54 9.37
CA SER A 1017 -55.94 46.69 9.70
C SER A 1017 -55.70 47.75 10.82
N PRO A 1018 -54.50 47.89 11.42
CA PRO A 1018 -53.25 48.19 10.69
C PRO A 1018 -52.32 46.99 10.43
#